data_AF-A0A6J2RSN2-F1
#
_entry.id   AF-A0A6J2RSN2-F1
#
_cell.length_a   1.000
_cell.length_b   1.000
_cell.length_c   1.000
_cell.angle_alpha   90.00
_cell.angle_beta   90.00
_cell.angle_gamma   90.00
#
_symmetry.space_group_name_H-M   'P 1'
#
loop_
_entity.id
_entity.type
_entity.pdbx_description
1 polymer ?
#
loop_
_entity_poly.entity_id
_entity_poly.type
_entity_poly.pdbx_seq_one_letter_code
_entity_poly.pdbx_strand_id
1 'polypeptide(L)'
;MPLTCMAALYVVLCDGCYSLRTFQPRGPDEKCEVPKDRAYPACAEKVEFLRARWQSDPCYAFYGVDGTTCSMLTYLSQIEDFCPPRLGRNHSALPWHRKPHSYTKKAEIRTTLSPLHDVISNSSGPAANFIRSRVERMSERWIQAALRMRQSSNKTLSTQMRVLLYPGALAGSVGQRFEALVERGGPLGELVQWADLSACLTILGHNLTFSTSQQQLHSLIGAAPGRGSCPIRRPLTFDLIYTDYHGLAHLQGAMGLAFQHYQCCFRILDSFGTEPAFNLGSYARGHGYKTLWGSWGLLPLQYMTMFPHTPDNSFLGFVSEEAVREEVREEELEPDTYRKDRIAVVYGKQDSMWKGKSEYVEVISEELETHATVYQAPGLASNLPSFIRNHGLLTQEHFLRLLRRAKVFVGLGFPYEGPAPIEAIALGCVFLQPRFDPPHSSDNNHFYRGKPTTRQISSQHPYAEKFIGKPHVWTVDVTNKTDVREAVRAILHTEVKPFTPREFTCEGMLERVRGYIAHQNFCSKSLPTWPPECALRVHLGPLGQSCANVCRRSSLVCEPALFHHLNSPAAFARLKIGCSSTGQEVNHLFPSYSPWGRHCGLQQEPLLFSCAGSDLSQRRLCPCRAHLPGQVALCPDCL
;
A
#
# COMPACT_ATOMS: atom_id res chain seq x y z
N MET A 1 -55.14 -9.77 -12.80
CA MET A 1 -56.03 -10.92 -12.53
C MET A 1 -57.10 -10.95 -13.61
N PRO A 2 -57.64 -12.11 -14.01
CA PRO A 2 -57.25 -13.51 -13.71
C PRO A 2 -56.68 -14.17 -15.01
N LEU A 3 -56.70 -15.47 -15.37
CA LEU A 3 -56.80 -16.82 -14.73
C LEU A 3 -56.08 -17.80 -15.73
N THR A 4 -55.23 -18.73 -15.24
CA THR A 4 -55.01 -20.17 -15.66
C THR A 4 -55.25 -20.69 -17.11
N CYS A 5 -54.61 -21.75 -17.65
CA CYS A 5 -53.54 -22.68 -17.23
C CYS A 5 -53.10 -23.61 -18.41
N MET A 6 -52.18 -24.55 -18.13
CA MET A 6 -51.73 -25.71 -18.93
C MET A 6 -50.79 -25.46 -20.12
N ALA A 7 -50.02 -26.44 -20.63
CA ALA A 7 -49.02 -27.35 -19.99
C ALA A 7 -48.52 -28.42 -20.99
N ALA A 8 -47.25 -28.39 -21.39
CA ALA A 8 -46.45 -29.52 -21.89
C ALA A 8 -44.96 -29.09 -21.88
N LEU A 9 -44.04 -29.73 -21.16
CA LEU A 9 -43.38 -31.01 -21.46
C LEU A 9 -42.63 -31.05 -22.80
N TYR A 10 -41.31 -30.83 -22.72
CA TYR A 10 -40.33 -31.68 -23.39
C TYR A 10 -39.18 -31.96 -22.42
N VAL A 11 -38.79 -33.23 -22.30
CA VAL A 11 -37.67 -33.69 -21.47
C VAL A 11 -36.68 -34.39 -22.39
N VAL A 12 -35.40 -34.05 -22.27
CA VAL A 12 -34.30 -34.85 -22.81
C VAL A 12 -33.35 -35.15 -21.65
N LEU A 13 -33.18 -36.44 -21.36
CA LEU A 13 -32.33 -36.95 -20.29
C LEU A 13 -30.88 -37.12 -20.79
N CYS A 14 -29.92 -36.80 -19.92
CA CYS A 14 -28.57 -37.32 -19.97
C CYS A 14 -28.19 -37.79 -18.57
N ASP A 15 -28.31 -39.09 -18.31
CA ASP A 15 -27.87 -39.72 -17.05
C ASP A 15 -26.34 -39.79 -16.97
N GLY A 16 -25.78 -39.55 -15.77
CA GLY A 16 -24.33 -39.32 -15.64
C GLY A 16 -23.74 -39.33 -14.21
N CYS A 17 -24.36 -40.04 -13.28
CA CYS A 17 -23.82 -40.43 -11.96
C CYS A 17 -22.96 -39.40 -11.18
N TYR A 18 -23.59 -38.61 -10.31
CA TYR A 18 -23.00 -38.27 -9.00
C TYR A 18 -24.04 -38.49 -7.89
N SER A 19 -23.65 -39.18 -6.81
CA SER A 19 -24.58 -39.57 -5.74
C SER A 19 -24.91 -38.38 -4.81
N LEU A 20 -25.97 -37.66 -5.15
CA LEU A 20 -26.63 -36.73 -4.24
C LEU A 20 -27.34 -37.51 -3.13
N ARG A 21 -26.65 -37.72 -2.00
CA ARG A 21 -27.32 -38.14 -0.76
C ARG A 21 -28.23 -37.01 -0.29
N THR A 22 -29.54 -37.18 -0.49
CA THR A 22 -30.57 -36.31 0.04
C THR A 22 -30.47 -36.23 1.57
N PHE A 23 -30.40 -35.01 2.09
CA PHE A 23 -30.29 -34.78 3.52
C PHE A 23 -31.68 -34.87 4.16
N GLN A 24 -32.07 -36.07 4.59
CA GLN A 24 -33.26 -36.21 5.44
C GLN A 24 -33.02 -35.45 6.76
N PRO A 25 -33.85 -34.45 7.11
CA PRO A 25 -33.85 -33.93 8.48
C PRO A 25 -34.31 -35.05 9.41
N ARG A 26 -33.59 -35.25 10.52
CA ARG A 26 -34.06 -36.11 11.61
C ARG A 26 -35.18 -35.37 12.36
N GLY A 27 -36.05 -36.12 13.03
CA GLY A 27 -37.29 -35.60 13.62
C GLY A 27 -37.09 -34.46 14.64
N PRO A 28 -38.16 -33.68 14.92
CA PRO A 28 -38.10 -32.43 15.69
C PRO A 28 -37.75 -32.57 17.18
N ASP A 29 -37.57 -33.79 17.70
CA ASP A 29 -37.36 -34.09 19.12
C ASP A 29 -35.88 -34.28 19.54
N GLU A 30 -34.90 -33.94 18.69
CA GLU A 30 -33.49 -33.98 19.12
C GLU A 30 -33.21 -32.88 20.17
N LYS A 31 -33.17 -33.27 21.45
CA LYS A 31 -32.78 -32.38 22.56
C LYS A 31 -31.25 -32.31 22.68
N CYS A 32 -30.63 -31.35 22.01
CA CYS A 32 -29.20 -31.07 22.20
C CYS A 32 -28.95 -30.25 23.48
N GLU A 33 -28.19 -30.81 24.41
CA GLU A 33 -27.62 -30.07 25.55
C GLU A 33 -26.34 -29.32 25.15
N VAL A 34 -26.05 -28.23 25.86
CA VAL A 34 -24.86 -27.40 25.63
C VAL A 34 -23.65 -28.01 26.35
N PRO A 35 -22.57 -28.40 25.64
CA PRO A 35 -21.45 -29.11 26.24
C PRO A 35 -20.60 -28.20 27.13
N LYS A 36 -20.20 -28.72 28.30
CA LYS A 36 -19.29 -28.05 29.25
C LYS A 36 -17.85 -28.54 29.04
N ASP A 37 -17.29 -28.28 27.87
CA ASP A 37 -15.94 -28.69 27.50
C ASP A 37 -14.91 -27.59 27.83
N ARG A 38 -13.79 -27.96 28.47
CA ARG A 38 -12.68 -27.06 28.79
C ARG A 38 -11.85 -26.67 27.56
N ALA A 39 -11.87 -27.48 26.49
CA ALA A 39 -11.26 -27.13 25.21
C ALA A 39 -12.06 -26.06 24.44
N TYR A 40 -13.36 -25.95 24.72
CA TYR A 40 -14.31 -25.04 24.05
C TYR A 40 -15.02 -24.10 25.06
N PRO A 41 -14.28 -23.29 25.83
CA PRO A 41 -14.84 -22.52 26.95
C PRO A 41 -15.88 -21.47 26.51
N ALA A 42 -15.79 -20.96 25.28
CA ALA A 42 -16.73 -20.00 24.71
C ALA A 42 -18.04 -20.62 24.21
N CYS A 43 -18.17 -21.96 24.15
CA CYS A 43 -19.30 -22.64 23.53
C CYS A 43 -20.65 -22.21 24.13
N ALA A 44 -20.75 -22.18 25.46
CA ALA A 44 -21.98 -21.83 26.15
C ALA A 44 -22.40 -20.37 25.92
N GLU A 45 -21.47 -19.42 26.09
CA GLU A 45 -21.72 -18.00 25.83
C GLU A 45 -22.16 -17.75 24.38
N LYS A 46 -21.51 -18.41 23.41
CA LYS A 46 -21.86 -18.35 22.00
C LYS A 46 -23.24 -18.93 21.69
N VAL A 47 -23.67 -19.99 22.37
CA VAL A 47 -25.04 -20.52 22.24
C VAL A 47 -26.07 -19.52 22.79
N GLU A 48 -25.86 -18.95 23.97
CA GLU A 48 -26.82 -17.96 24.53
C GLU A 48 -26.88 -16.69 23.66
N PHE A 49 -25.75 -16.24 23.12
CA PHE A 49 -25.71 -15.16 22.13
C PHE A 49 -26.58 -15.48 20.90
N LEU A 50 -26.42 -16.68 20.31
CA LEU A 50 -27.22 -17.08 19.15
C LEU A 50 -28.70 -17.24 19.51
N ARG A 51 -29.07 -17.78 20.68
CA ARG A 51 -30.48 -17.83 21.11
C ARG A 51 -31.14 -16.46 21.12
N ALA A 52 -30.43 -15.44 21.61
CA ALA A 52 -30.94 -14.08 21.67
C ALA A 52 -30.82 -13.31 20.33
N ARG A 53 -29.89 -13.66 19.43
CA ARG A 53 -29.47 -12.79 18.31
C ARG A 53 -29.21 -13.46 16.95
N TRP A 54 -29.52 -14.74 16.74
CA TRP A 54 -29.32 -15.39 15.43
C TRP A 54 -30.05 -14.72 14.26
N GLN A 55 -31.06 -13.90 14.52
CA GLN A 55 -31.78 -13.11 13.51
C GLN A 55 -31.14 -11.74 13.20
N SER A 56 -30.09 -11.32 13.92
CA SER A 56 -29.47 -9.99 13.70
C SER A 56 -28.63 -9.90 12.42
N ASP A 57 -28.29 -11.04 11.82
CA ASP A 57 -27.58 -11.15 10.56
C ASP A 57 -28.12 -12.37 9.77
N PRO A 58 -28.59 -12.23 8.51
CA PRO A 58 -29.10 -13.35 7.73
C PRO A 58 -28.04 -14.43 7.45
N CYS A 59 -26.75 -14.18 7.73
CA CYS A 59 -25.69 -15.17 7.59
C CYS A 59 -25.93 -16.42 8.47
N TYR A 60 -26.51 -16.27 9.66
CA TYR A 60 -26.77 -17.42 10.56
C TYR A 60 -27.85 -18.34 9.99
N ALA A 61 -28.96 -17.76 9.52
CA ALA A 61 -30.03 -18.50 8.83
C ALA A 61 -29.50 -19.15 7.53
N PHE A 62 -28.63 -18.46 6.78
CA PHE A 62 -27.97 -19.00 5.60
C PHE A 62 -27.10 -20.23 5.89
N TYR A 63 -26.45 -20.28 7.06
CA TYR A 63 -25.71 -21.47 7.53
C TYR A 63 -26.58 -22.50 8.27
N GLY A 64 -27.91 -22.34 8.26
CA GLY A 64 -28.87 -23.31 8.81
C GLY A 64 -29.18 -23.17 10.29
N VAL A 65 -28.91 -22.02 10.91
CA VAL A 65 -29.43 -21.71 12.26
C VAL A 65 -30.92 -21.38 12.16
N ASP A 66 -31.74 -22.13 12.91
CA ASP A 66 -33.21 -22.09 12.88
C ASP A 66 -33.85 -21.63 14.22
N GLY A 67 -33.02 -21.32 15.22
CA GLY A 67 -33.45 -20.99 16.59
C GLY A 67 -33.37 -22.16 17.59
N THR A 68 -33.18 -23.40 17.14
CA THR A 68 -32.95 -24.55 18.02
C THR A 68 -31.53 -24.58 18.59
N THR A 69 -31.35 -25.16 19.78
CA THR A 69 -30.01 -25.37 20.36
C THR A 69 -29.17 -26.34 19.50
N CYS A 70 -29.80 -27.28 18.79
CA CYS A 70 -29.10 -28.20 17.89
C CYS A 70 -28.49 -27.51 16.67
N SER A 71 -29.21 -26.58 16.02
CA SER A 71 -28.67 -25.86 14.86
C SER A 71 -27.54 -24.90 15.28
N MET A 72 -27.67 -24.22 16.42
CA MET A 72 -26.63 -23.36 16.99
C MET A 72 -25.35 -24.14 17.31
N LEU A 73 -25.45 -25.29 18.00
CA LEU A 73 -24.29 -26.16 18.26
C LEU A 73 -23.68 -26.73 16.97
N THR A 74 -24.50 -26.99 15.95
CA THR A 74 -24.03 -27.46 14.64
C THR A 74 -23.27 -26.36 13.90
N TYR A 75 -23.76 -25.11 13.90
CA TYR A 75 -23.08 -23.93 13.36
C TYR A 75 -21.75 -23.66 14.10
N LEU A 76 -21.79 -23.57 15.42
CA LEU A 76 -20.63 -23.23 16.24
C LEU A 76 -19.52 -24.30 16.19
N SER A 77 -19.85 -25.56 15.90
CA SER A 77 -18.86 -26.64 15.75
C SER A 77 -18.36 -26.87 14.32
N GLN A 78 -19.10 -26.46 13.28
CA GLN A 78 -18.74 -26.74 11.88
C GLN A 78 -18.37 -25.49 11.07
N ILE A 79 -18.71 -24.28 11.54
CA ILE A 79 -18.49 -23.01 10.84
C ILE A 79 -17.53 -22.09 11.60
N GLU A 80 -17.62 -22.01 12.94
CA GLU A 80 -16.78 -21.11 13.77
C GLU A 80 -15.75 -21.79 14.71
N ASP A 81 -15.84 -23.10 14.96
CA ASP A 81 -14.99 -23.86 15.91
C ASP A 81 -15.01 -23.31 17.37
N PHE A 82 -16.18 -22.87 17.84
CA PHE A 82 -16.42 -22.51 19.26
C PHE A 82 -17.03 -23.62 20.11
N CYS A 83 -17.46 -24.74 19.50
CA CYS A 83 -18.07 -25.88 20.19
C CYS A 83 -17.51 -27.21 19.63
N PRO A 84 -17.48 -28.29 20.43
CA PRO A 84 -16.98 -29.59 19.97
C PRO A 84 -17.85 -30.23 18.88
N PRO A 85 -17.27 -31.01 17.94
CA PRO A 85 -18.02 -31.66 16.85
C PRO A 85 -19.14 -32.60 17.32
N ARG A 86 -20.34 -32.44 16.75
CA ARG A 86 -21.46 -33.36 17.00
C ARG A 86 -21.26 -34.72 16.33
N LEU A 87 -21.61 -35.79 17.06
CA LEU A 87 -21.87 -37.16 16.56
C LEU A 87 -20.72 -37.80 15.74
N GLY A 88 -19.57 -38.01 16.38
CA GLY A 88 -18.51 -38.91 15.87
C GLY A 88 -17.82 -38.46 14.57
N ARG A 89 -18.03 -37.22 14.13
CA ARG A 89 -17.29 -36.63 13.01
C ARG A 89 -15.91 -36.18 13.52
N ASN A 90 -14.84 -36.73 12.93
CA ASN A 90 -13.48 -36.25 13.17
C ASN A 90 -13.39 -34.73 12.95
N HIS A 91 -12.58 -34.04 13.76
CA HIS A 91 -12.26 -32.61 13.63
C HIS A 91 -11.74 -32.33 12.21
N SER A 92 -12.66 -31.91 11.35
CA SER A 92 -12.40 -31.61 9.96
C SER A 92 -12.10 -30.13 9.87
N ALA A 93 -10.98 -29.75 9.26
CA ALA A 93 -10.65 -28.34 9.05
C ALA A 93 -11.86 -27.59 8.46
N LEU A 94 -12.21 -26.46 9.09
CA LEU A 94 -13.36 -25.63 8.77
C LEU A 94 -13.49 -25.41 7.26
N PRO A 95 -14.71 -25.25 6.71
CA PRO A 95 -14.92 -25.13 5.25
C PRO A 95 -13.99 -24.13 4.58
N TRP A 96 -13.66 -23.04 5.27
CA TRP A 96 -12.77 -21.96 4.84
C TRP A 96 -11.31 -22.09 5.29
N HIS A 97 -10.94 -23.05 6.15
CA HIS A 97 -9.54 -23.38 6.49
C HIS A 97 -8.86 -24.35 5.50
N ARG A 98 -9.63 -25.01 4.62
CA ARG A 98 -9.09 -26.03 3.70
C ARG A 98 -8.17 -25.38 2.66
N LYS A 99 -6.97 -25.91 2.45
CA LYS A 99 -6.10 -25.40 1.38
C LYS A 99 -6.77 -25.61 0.01
N PRO A 100 -6.85 -24.60 -0.87
CA PRO A 100 -7.23 -24.81 -2.26
C PRO A 100 -6.22 -25.73 -2.95
N HIS A 101 -6.60 -26.33 -4.08
CA HIS A 101 -5.70 -27.23 -4.82
C HIS A 101 -4.41 -26.48 -5.23
N SER A 102 -3.27 -27.15 -5.03
CA SER A 102 -1.96 -26.56 -5.31
C SER A 102 -1.81 -26.25 -6.80
N TYR A 103 -1.71 -24.96 -7.14
CA TYR A 103 -1.49 -24.53 -8.52
C TYR A 103 -0.02 -24.79 -8.89
N THR A 104 0.21 -25.79 -9.74
CA THR A 104 1.56 -26.19 -10.19
C THR A 104 2.12 -25.31 -11.30
N LYS A 105 1.28 -24.50 -11.94
CA LYS A 105 1.67 -23.62 -13.05
C LYS A 105 2.69 -22.58 -12.60
N LYS A 106 3.76 -22.43 -13.37
CA LYS A 106 4.80 -21.42 -13.14
C LYS A 106 4.38 -20.05 -13.67
N ALA A 107 4.90 -19.01 -13.03
CA ALA A 107 4.84 -17.64 -13.51
C ALA A 107 5.92 -17.46 -14.59
N GLU A 108 5.54 -16.94 -15.75
CA GLU A 108 6.43 -16.65 -16.87
C GLU A 108 6.29 -15.18 -17.24
N ILE A 109 7.42 -14.52 -17.53
CA ILE A 109 7.42 -13.08 -17.82
C ILE A 109 6.69 -12.84 -19.15
N ARG A 110 5.54 -12.14 -19.08
CA ARG A 110 4.74 -11.77 -20.25
C ARG A 110 5.34 -10.57 -20.95
N THR A 111 5.32 -10.59 -22.28
CA THR A 111 5.68 -9.47 -23.15
C THR A 111 4.43 -8.85 -23.79
N THR A 112 3.33 -8.84 -23.04
CA THR A 112 2.04 -8.25 -23.41
C THR A 112 1.23 -7.93 -22.15
N LEU A 113 0.38 -6.90 -22.23
CA LEU A 113 -0.58 -6.52 -21.20
C LEU A 113 -2.03 -6.90 -21.55
N SER A 114 -2.32 -7.56 -22.69
CA SER A 114 -3.71 -7.90 -23.10
C SER A 114 -4.57 -8.50 -21.96
N PRO A 115 -4.10 -9.48 -21.16
CA PRO A 115 -4.88 -10.05 -20.06
C PRO A 115 -5.25 -9.05 -18.95
N LEU A 116 -4.56 -7.91 -18.86
CA LEU A 116 -4.89 -6.83 -17.94
C LEU A 116 -5.93 -5.87 -18.51
N HIS A 117 -5.89 -5.58 -19.82
CA HIS A 117 -6.93 -4.81 -20.48
C HIS A 117 -8.28 -5.54 -20.36
N ASP A 118 -8.30 -6.87 -20.53
CA ASP A 118 -9.46 -7.74 -20.33
C ASP A 118 -9.99 -7.74 -18.88
N VAL A 119 -9.12 -7.52 -17.91
CA VAL A 119 -9.47 -7.50 -16.48
C VAL A 119 -9.99 -6.11 -16.06
N ILE A 120 -9.35 -5.03 -16.51
CA ILE A 120 -9.73 -3.63 -16.19
C ILE A 120 -10.95 -3.17 -17.01
N SER A 121 -11.24 -3.75 -18.18
CA SER A 121 -12.44 -3.42 -18.98
C SER A 121 -13.75 -3.59 -18.21
N ASN A 122 -13.81 -4.57 -17.29
CA ASN A 122 -14.98 -4.84 -16.44
C ASN A 122 -15.28 -3.77 -15.38
N SER A 123 -14.41 -2.77 -15.21
CA SER A 123 -14.61 -1.64 -14.29
C SER A 123 -14.82 -0.34 -15.06
N SER A 124 -15.88 0.38 -14.74
CA SER A 124 -16.22 1.69 -15.31
C SER A 124 -15.93 2.84 -14.33
N GLY A 125 -16.08 4.08 -14.80
CA GLY A 125 -15.93 5.31 -14.02
C GLY A 125 -14.58 6.04 -14.22
N PRO A 126 -14.48 7.34 -13.88
CA PRO A 126 -13.29 8.16 -14.12
C PRO A 126 -11.98 7.55 -13.60
N ALA A 127 -12.01 6.91 -12.42
CA ALA A 127 -10.83 6.31 -11.82
C ALA A 127 -10.36 5.07 -12.58
N ALA A 128 -11.28 4.17 -12.97
CA ALA A 128 -10.94 3.00 -13.78
C ALA A 128 -10.46 3.39 -15.19
N ASN A 129 -11.05 4.44 -15.77
CA ASN A 129 -10.63 4.98 -17.07
C ASN A 129 -9.22 5.60 -17.02
N PHE A 130 -8.86 6.31 -15.94
CA PHE A 130 -7.49 6.80 -15.73
C PHE A 130 -6.49 5.66 -15.67
N ILE A 131 -6.78 4.62 -14.86
CA ILE A 131 -5.93 3.43 -14.72
C ILE A 131 -5.74 2.74 -16.07
N ARG A 132 -6.83 2.47 -16.81
CA ARG A 132 -6.79 1.85 -18.15
C ARG A 132 -5.92 2.66 -19.12
N SER A 133 -6.18 3.96 -19.23
CA SER A 133 -5.45 4.84 -20.14
C SER A 133 -3.95 4.94 -19.80
N ARG A 134 -3.57 4.91 -18.52
CA ARG A 134 -2.16 4.89 -18.12
C ARG A 134 -1.48 3.57 -18.46
N VAL A 135 -2.12 2.43 -18.16
CA VAL A 135 -1.62 1.09 -18.54
C VAL A 135 -1.36 1.01 -20.06
N GLU A 136 -2.24 1.61 -20.85
CA GLU A 136 -2.14 1.67 -22.32
C GLU A 136 -0.99 2.57 -22.79
N ARG A 137 -0.91 3.83 -22.33
CA ARG A 137 0.19 4.76 -22.68
C ARG A 137 1.58 4.26 -22.26
N MET A 138 1.68 3.46 -21.20
CA MET A 138 2.94 2.93 -20.70
C MET A 138 3.23 1.50 -21.19
N SER A 139 2.36 0.92 -22.03
CA SER A 139 2.40 -0.50 -22.40
C SER A 139 3.74 -0.93 -23.01
N GLU A 140 4.27 -0.18 -23.98
CA GLU A 140 5.56 -0.46 -24.60
C GLU A 140 6.71 -0.42 -23.59
N ARG A 141 6.73 0.58 -22.69
CA ARG A 141 7.76 0.73 -21.65
C ARG A 141 7.79 -0.49 -20.72
N TRP A 142 6.62 -1.01 -20.36
CA TRP A 142 6.48 -2.25 -19.61
C TRP A 142 6.94 -3.49 -20.41
N ILE A 143 6.60 -3.59 -21.69
CA ILE A 143 7.00 -4.70 -22.56
C ILE A 143 8.53 -4.71 -22.80
N GLN A 144 9.15 -3.55 -23.00
CA GLN A 144 10.60 -3.42 -23.15
C GLN A 144 11.36 -3.78 -21.87
N ALA A 145 10.86 -3.37 -20.71
CA ALA A 145 11.40 -3.81 -19.41
C ALA A 145 11.22 -5.32 -19.20
N ALA A 146 10.10 -5.90 -19.65
CA ALA A 146 9.87 -7.35 -19.62
C ALA A 146 10.87 -8.11 -20.49
N LEU A 147 11.14 -7.63 -21.71
CA LEU A 147 12.11 -8.23 -22.64
C LEU A 147 13.52 -8.24 -22.04
N ARG A 148 13.96 -7.11 -21.46
CA ARG A 148 15.30 -7.02 -20.84
C ARG A 148 15.39 -7.85 -19.55
N MET A 149 14.34 -7.92 -18.73
CA MET A 149 14.31 -8.86 -17.60
C MET A 149 14.33 -10.34 -18.04
N ARG A 150 13.72 -10.70 -19.18
CA ARG A 150 13.81 -12.06 -19.73
C ARG A 150 15.22 -12.44 -20.19
N GLN A 151 16.06 -11.47 -20.56
CA GLN A 151 17.44 -11.69 -20.96
C GLN A 151 18.38 -11.84 -19.76
N SER A 152 18.18 -11.06 -18.69
CA SER A 152 19.01 -11.10 -17.48
C SER A 152 18.60 -12.14 -16.44
N SER A 153 17.37 -12.68 -16.51
CA SER A 153 16.85 -13.61 -15.51
C SER A 153 17.37 -15.04 -15.68
N ASN A 154 18.10 -15.52 -14.67
CA ASN A 154 18.20 -16.96 -14.38
C ASN A 154 16.79 -17.58 -14.23
N LYS A 155 16.66 -18.88 -14.51
CA LYS A 155 15.37 -19.62 -14.58
C LYS A 155 14.73 -19.92 -13.21
N THR A 156 14.82 -19.01 -12.24
CA THR A 156 14.14 -19.10 -10.93
C THR A 156 12.64 -18.84 -11.10
N LEU A 157 11.93 -19.85 -11.61
CA LEU A 157 10.50 -19.79 -11.91
C LEU A 157 9.66 -19.85 -10.63
N SER A 158 9.13 -18.70 -10.21
CA SER A 158 8.11 -18.61 -9.16
C SER A 158 6.80 -19.28 -9.60
N THR A 159 5.93 -19.61 -8.64
CA THR A 159 4.60 -20.18 -8.92
C THR A 159 3.62 -19.08 -9.33
N GLN A 160 2.72 -19.35 -10.29
CA GLN A 160 1.71 -18.40 -10.75
C GLN A 160 0.64 -18.18 -9.66
N MET A 161 0.87 -17.17 -8.82
CA MET A 161 -0.14 -16.69 -7.87
C MET A 161 -1.38 -16.12 -8.58
N ARG A 162 -2.54 -16.31 -7.96
CA ARG A 162 -3.80 -15.62 -8.23
C ARG A 162 -3.91 -14.45 -7.27
N VAL A 163 -4.06 -13.25 -7.80
CA VAL A 163 -3.99 -12.00 -7.04
C VAL A 163 -5.26 -11.19 -7.24
N LEU A 164 -5.92 -10.82 -6.14
CA LEU A 164 -7.02 -9.85 -6.15
C LEU A 164 -6.46 -8.45 -5.96
N LEU A 165 -6.86 -7.52 -6.83
CA LEU A 165 -6.61 -6.09 -6.74
C LEU A 165 -7.94 -5.41 -6.41
N TYR A 166 -8.08 -4.94 -5.17
CA TYR A 166 -9.31 -4.30 -4.68
C TYR A 166 -9.01 -2.90 -4.11
N PRO A 167 -8.99 -1.85 -4.96
CA PRO A 167 -8.99 -0.46 -4.53
C PRO A 167 -10.32 -0.10 -3.85
N GLY A 168 -10.43 -0.36 -2.55
CA GLY A 168 -11.64 -0.10 -1.77
C GLY A 168 -11.97 1.40 -1.64
N ALA A 169 -11.00 2.29 -1.83
CA ALA A 169 -11.23 3.74 -1.94
C ALA A 169 -12.06 4.11 -3.19
N LEU A 170 -12.12 3.24 -4.20
CA LEU A 170 -12.96 3.37 -5.39
C LEU A 170 -14.31 2.66 -5.26
N ALA A 171 -14.61 2.06 -4.10
CA ALA A 171 -15.84 1.32 -3.87
C ALA A 171 -16.90 2.16 -3.13
N GLY A 172 -18.16 1.91 -3.45
CA GLY A 172 -19.33 2.47 -2.76
C GLY A 172 -19.37 4.01 -2.76
N SER A 173 -19.89 4.58 -1.67
CA SER A 173 -20.05 6.04 -1.51
C SER A 173 -18.74 6.80 -1.28
N VAL A 174 -17.65 6.11 -0.94
CA VAL A 174 -16.29 6.68 -0.93
C VAL A 174 -15.80 6.83 -2.38
N GLY A 175 -15.94 5.78 -3.20
CA GLY A 175 -15.61 5.80 -4.62
C GLY A 175 -16.30 6.93 -5.38
N GLN A 176 -17.61 7.09 -5.21
CA GLN A 176 -18.37 8.18 -5.84
C GLN A 176 -17.81 9.58 -5.51
N ARG A 177 -17.29 9.80 -4.30
CA ARG A 177 -16.65 11.07 -3.91
C ARG A 177 -15.25 11.19 -4.50
N PHE A 178 -14.51 10.09 -4.59
CA PHE A 178 -13.18 10.06 -5.20
C PHE A 178 -13.26 10.37 -6.70
N GLU A 179 -14.19 9.75 -7.44
CA GLU A 179 -14.37 9.97 -8.88
C GLU A 179 -14.75 11.42 -9.20
N ALA A 180 -15.65 12.04 -8.41
CA ALA A 180 -16.00 13.45 -8.55
C ALA A 180 -14.82 14.42 -8.26
N LEU A 181 -13.74 13.95 -7.61
CA LEU A 181 -12.49 14.69 -7.45
C LEU A 181 -11.52 14.45 -8.62
N VAL A 182 -11.46 13.24 -9.18
CA VAL A 182 -10.59 12.92 -10.35
C VAL A 182 -10.85 13.90 -11.50
N GLU A 183 -12.12 14.14 -11.83
CA GLU A 183 -12.55 15.07 -12.89
C GLU A 183 -12.17 16.55 -12.63
N ARG A 184 -11.78 16.89 -11.39
CA ARG A 184 -11.49 18.26 -10.92
C ARG A 184 -10.03 18.44 -10.52
N GLY A 185 -9.13 17.57 -11.00
CA GLY A 185 -7.71 17.62 -10.65
C GLY A 185 -7.42 17.21 -9.21
N GLY A 186 -8.16 16.20 -8.72
CA GLY A 186 -8.01 15.59 -7.40
C GLY A 186 -6.77 14.71 -7.23
N PRO A 187 -6.73 13.85 -6.20
CA PRO A 187 -5.63 12.93 -5.97
C PRO A 187 -5.57 11.85 -7.07
N LEU A 188 -4.45 11.78 -7.78
CA LEU A 188 -4.19 10.82 -8.86
C LEU A 188 -3.00 9.88 -8.55
N GLY A 189 -2.25 10.12 -7.48
CA GLY A 189 -1.04 9.35 -7.16
C GLY A 189 -1.34 7.90 -6.80
N GLU A 190 -2.43 7.69 -6.07
CA GLU A 190 -2.97 6.38 -5.72
C GLU A 190 -3.38 5.61 -6.98
N LEU A 191 -4.01 6.27 -7.97
CA LEU A 191 -4.38 5.64 -9.25
C LEU A 191 -3.15 5.28 -10.09
N VAL A 192 -2.11 6.12 -10.07
CA VAL A 192 -0.80 5.84 -10.68
C VAL A 192 -0.19 4.57 -10.08
N GLN A 193 -0.13 4.46 -8.75
CA GLN A 193 0.37 3.27 -8.07
C GLN A 193 -0.48 2.01 -8.38
N TRP A 194 -1.80 2.13 -8.43
CA TRP A 194 -2.70 1.03 -8.81
C TRP A 194 -2.48 0.55 -10.25
N ALA A 195 -2.33 1.47 -11.21
CA ALA A 195 -2.04 1.13 -12.61
C ALA A 195 -0.70 0.41 -12.76
N ASP A 196 0.34 0.96 -12.15
CA ASP A 196 1.71 0.47 -12.30
C ASP A 196 1.91 -0.88 -11.58
N LEU A 197 1.29 -1.07 -10.41
CA LEU A 197 1.20 -2.38 -9.74
C LEU A 197 0.51 -3.42 -10.63
N SER A 198 -0.62 -3.06 -11.24
CA SER A 198 -1.40 -3.96 -12.10
C SER A 198 -0.61 -4.40 -13.33
N ALA A 199 0.06 -3.45 -14.00
CA ALA A 199 0.95 -3.73 -15.12
C ALA A 199 2.14 -4.61 -14.69
N CYS A 200 2.82 -4.25 -13.60
CA CYS A 200 3.95 -4.99 -13.04
C CYS A 200 3.61 -6.47 -12.75
N LEU A 201 2.51 -6.73 -12.05
CA LEU A 201 2.06 -8.09 -11.74
C LEU A 201 1.66 -8.88 -12.99
N THR A 202 1.12 -8.20 -14.01
CA THR A 202 0.78 -8.81 -15.31
C THR A 202 2.04 -9.22 -16.06
N ILE A 203 3.04 -8.34 -16.14
CA ILE A 203 4.33 -8.65 -16.76
C ILE A 203 5.05 -9.78 -16.01
N LEU A 204 5.02 -9.80 -14.68
CA LEU A 204 5.61 -10.89 -13.88
C LEU A 204 4.86 -12.24 -14.00
N GLY A 205 3.76 -12.31 -14.76
CA GLY A 205 3.10 -13.57 -15.11
C GLY A 205 2.02 -14.04 -14.14
N HIS A 206 1.54 -13.19 -13.22
CA HIS A 206 0.50 -13.57 -12.25
C HIS A 206 -0.90 -13.55 -12.88
N ASN A 207 -1.84 -14.29 -12.28
CA ASN A 207 -3.24 -14.26 -12.70
C ASN A 207 -4.00 -13.23 -11.85
N LEU A 208 -4.64 -12.24 -12.48
CA LEU A 208 -5.21 -11.09 -11.79
C LEU A 208 -6.74 -11.10 -11.80
N THR A 209 -7.31 -10.52 -10.76
CA THR A 209 -8.71 -10.10 -10.73
C THR A 209 -8.74 -8.69 -10.18
N PHE A 210 -9.35 -7.75 -10.89
CA PHE A 210 -9.49 -6.35 -10.49
C PHE A 210 -10.97 -6.06 -10.25
N SER A 211 -11.30 -5.33 -9.20
CA SER A 211 -12.67 -4.88 -8.96
C SER A 211 -12.72 -3.61 -8.11
N THR A 212 -13.58 -2.67 -8.49
CA THR A 212 -13.98 -1.51 -7.68
C THR A 212 -15.30 -1.74 -6.92
N SER A 213 -15.93 -2.92 -7.03
CA SER A 213 -17.27 -3.17 -6.53
C SER A 213 -17.29 -4.04 -5.27
N GLN A 214 -17.84 -3.51 -4.18
CA GLN A 214 -18.05 -4.26 -2.94
C GLN A 214 -18.99 -5.46 -3.14
N GLN A 215 -19.99 -5.36 -4.02
CA GLN A 215 -20.86 -6.49 -4.35
C GLN A 215 -20.10 -7.62 -5.06
N GLN A 216 -19.19 -7.27 -5.98
CA GLN A 216 -18.31 -8.24 -6.61
C GLN A 216 -17.33 -8.83 -5.59
N LEU A 217 -16.73 -8.02 -4.71
CA LEU A 217 -15.85 -8.49 -3.63
C LEU A 217 -16.49 -9.62 -2.82
N HIS A 218 -17.73 -9.44 -2.36
CA HIS A 218 -18.45 -10.46 -1.58
C HIS A 218 -18.58 -11.80 -2.34
N SER A 219 -18.80 -11.76 -3.66
CA SER A 219 -18.83 -12.96 -4.51
C SER A 219 -17.45 -13.60 -4.69
N LEU A 220 -16.44 -12.77 -4.96
CA LEU A 220 -15.05 -13.19 -5.19
C LEU A 220 -14.46 -13.90 -3.96
N ILE A 221 -14.61 -13.32 -2.75
CA ILE A 221 -14.14 -13.94 -1.50
C ILE A 221 -15.08 -15.05 -0.97
N GLY A 222 -16.27 -15.20 -1.55
CA GLY A 222 -17.26 -16.18 -1.12
C GLY A 222 -17.89 -15.86 0.24
N ALA A 223 -18.16 -14.59 0.51
CA ALA A 223 -18.82 -14.12 1.73
C ALA A 223 -20.22 -14.74 1.90
N ALA A 224 -20.69 -14.79 3.16
CA ALA A 224 -22.08 -15.06 3.49
C ALA A 224 -22.96 -13.81 3.19
N PRO A 225 -24.27 -13.96 2.95
CA PRO A 225 -25.18 -12.81 2.89
C PRO A 225 -25.25 -12.12 4.27
N GLY A 226 -25.35 -10.80 4.30
CA GLY A 226 -25.52 -10.03 5.55
C GLY A 226 -24.39 -9.05 5.85
N ARG A 227 -23.95 -8.96 7.11
CA ARG A 227 -23.07 -7.90 7.64
C ARG A 227 -21.74 -8.41 8.20
N GLY A 228 -21.32 -9.61 7.79
CA GLY A 228 -20.02 -10.20 8.17
C GLY A 228 -20.01 -10.86 9.55
N SER A 229 -21.17 -11.11 10.17
CA SER A 229 -21.25 -11.76 11.49
C SER A 229 -20.91 -13.27 11.47
N CYS A 230 -20.70 -13.84 10.27
CA CYS A 230 -20.29 -15.21 10.02
C CYS A 230 -19.08 -15.24 9.07
N PRO A 231 -18.22 -16.27 9.11
CA PRO A 231 -17.08 -16.41 8.19
C PRO A 231 -17.48 -16.73 6.74
N ILE A 232 -16.50 -16.65 5.82
CA ILE A 232 -16.67 -16.98 4.40
C ILE A 232 -17.00 -18.46 4.17
N ARG A 233 -17.70 -18.74 3.05
CA ARG A 233 -18.34 -20.04 2.75
C ARG A 233 -17.39 -21.14 2.27
N ARG A 234 -16.22 -20.74 1.78
CA ARG A 234 -15.23 -21.58 1.09
C ARG A 234 -13.84 -20.98 1.32
N PRO A 235 -12.75 -21.72 1.08
CA PRO A 235 -11.41 -21.15 1.17
C PRO A 235 -11.22 -20.01 0.17
N LEU A 236 -10.43 -19.02 0.55
CA LEU A 236 -10.06 -17.93 -0.34
C LEU A 236 -9.34 -18.48 -1.58
N THR A 237 -9.75 -18.04 -2.77
CA THR A 237 -9.18 -18.47 -4.07
C THR A 237 -8.03 -17.60 -4.56
N PHE A 238 -7.58 -16.66 -3.72
CA PHE A 238 -6.49 -15.74 -4.00
C PHE A 238 -5.34 -16.02 -3.05
N ASP A 239 -4.13 -16.05 -3.61
CA ASP A 239 -2.90 -16.32 -2.87
C ASP A 239 -2.35 -15.01 -2.26
N LEU A 240 -2.66 -13.86 -2.88
CA LEU A 240 -2.48 -12.50 -2.36
C LEU A 240 -3.71 -11.62 -2.63
N ILE A 241 -3.96 -10.65 -1.75
CA ILE A 241 -4.91 -9.55 -1.99
C ILE A 241 -4.14 -8.24 -1.80
N TYR A 242 -4.06 -7.40 -2.84
CA TYR A 242 -3.65 -6.01 -2.71
C TYR A 242 -4.90 -5.15 -2.52
N THR A 243 -4.90 -4.28 -1.51
CA THR A 243 -6.03 -3.42 -1.16
C THR A 243 -5.56 -2.13 -0.47
N ASP A 244 -6.50 -1.28 -0.05
CA ASP A 244 -6.25 -0.06 0.73
C ASP A 244 -7.02 -0.10 2.07
N TYR A 245 -6.97 0.98 2.86
CA TYR A 245 -7.68 1.03 4.14
C TYR A 245 -9.20 0.87 4.06
N HIS A 246 -9.84 1.41 3.02
CA HIS A 246 -11.28 1.22 2.83
C HIS A 246 -11.56 -0.23 2.44
N GLY A 247 -10.70 -0.82 1.62
CA GLY A 247 -10.79 -2.22 1.22
C GLY A 247 -10.53 -3.21 2.36
N LEU A 248 -9.63 -2.90 3.30
CA LEU A 248 -9.49 -3.62 4.57
C LEU A 248 -10.79 -3.61 5.39
N ALA A 249 -11.44 -2.46 5.51
CA ALA A 249 -12.73 -2.36 6.22
C ALA A 249 -13.84 -3.17 5.51
N HIS A 250 -13.89 -3.14 4.18
CA HIS A 250 -14.81 -3.95 3.39
C HIS A 250 -14.54 -5.46 3.54
N LEU A 251 -13.27 -5.89 3.56
CA LEU A 251 -12.88 -7.28 3.80
C LEU A 251 -13.25 -7.72 5.22
N GLN A 252 -12.92 -6.94 6.24
CA GLN A 252 -13.25 -7.26 7.64
C GLN A 252 -14.77 -7.40 7.83
N GLY A 253 -15.54 -6.46 7.29
CA GLY A 253 -17.01 -6.47 7.32
C GLY A 253 -17.70 -7.51 6.43
N ALA A 254 -16.94 -8.31 5.66
CA ALA A 254 -17.47 -9.37 4.81
C ALA A 254 -16.90 -10.77 5.12
N MET A 255 -15.76 -10.86 5.81
CA MET A 255 -15.07 -12.11 6.15
C MET A 255 -15.27 -12.56 7.60
N GLY A 256 -15.68 -11.67 8.50
CA GLY A 256 -15.84 -12.00 9.93
C GLY A 256 -14.58 -12.62 10.53
N LEU A 257 -14.72 -13.74 11.21
CA LEU A 257 -13.59 -14.50 11.81
C LEU A 257 -12.54 -14.94 10.78
N ALA A 258 -12.93 -15.20 9.52
CA ALA A 258 -12.00 -15.60 8.48
C ALA A 258 -11.04 -14.48 8.07
N PHE A 259 -11.32 -13.21 8.40
CA PHE A 259 -10.40 -12.09 8.18
C PHE A 259 -9.03 -12.36 8.82
N GLN A 260 -9.02 -12.76 10.10
CA GLN A 260 -7.79 -12.98 10.87
C GLN A 260 -6.92 -14.11 10.27
N HIS A 261 -7.55 -15.21 9.86
CA HIS A 261 -6.86 -16.33 9.20
C HIS A 261 -6.15 -15.91 7.90
N TYR A 262 -6.74 -14.98 7.16
CA TYR A 262 -6.22 -14.52 5.86
C TYR A 262 -5.40 -13.22 5.93
N GLN A 263 -5.18 -12.64 7.12
CA GLN A 263 -4.42 -11.39 7.27
C GLN A 263 -3.06 -11.41 6.56
N CYS A 264 -2.37 -12.55 6.56
CA CYS A 264 -1.06 -12.71 5.92
C CYS A 264 -1.07 -12.58 4.37
N CYS A 265 -2.22 -12.80 3.73
CA CYS A 265 -2.39 -12.65 2.27
C CYS A 265 -2.50 -11.17 1.84
N PHE A 266 -2.77 -10.26 2.77
CA PHE A 266 -3.04 -8.86 2.43
C PHE A 266 -1.76 -8.06 2.18
N ARG A 267 -1.81 -7.11 1.23
CA ARG A 267 -0.78 -6.08 0.96
C ARG A 267 -1.50 -4.74 0.83
N ILE A 268 -1.12 -3.75 1.63
CA ILE A 268 -1.96 -2.58 1.90
C ILE A 268 -1.32 -1.32 1.31
N LEU A 269 -1.88 -0.79 0.23
CA LEU A 269 -1.42 0.47 -0.36
C LEU A 269 -1.78 1.60 0.62
N ASP A 270 -0.74 2.15 1.25
CA ASP A 270 -0.79 3.21 2.25
C ASP A 270 0.30 4.20 1.90
N SER A 271 -0.07 5.24 1.15
CA SER A 271 0.88 6.15 0.50
C SER A 271 1.86 6.80 1.48
N PHE A 272 1.43 7.07 2.72
CA PHE A 272 2.19 7.82 3.73
C PHE A 272 2.86 6.94 4.80
N GLY A 273 2.41 5.68 4.95
CA GLY A 273 2.99 4.67 5.82
C GLY A 273 2.43 4.65 7.24
N THR A 274 2.61 3.49 7.88
CA THR A 274 2.07 3.11 9.18
C THR A 274 3.19 2.66 10.11
N GLU A 275 3.39 3.41 11.19
CA GLU A 275 4.37 3.05 12.21
C GLU A 275 3.78 2.04 13.21
N PRO A 276 4.58 1.08 13.73
CA PRO A 276 4.10 0.01 14.61
C PRO A 276 3.32 0.49 15.84
N ALA A 277 3.71 1.64 16.40
CA ALA A 277 3.05 2.27 17.55
C ALA A 277 1.57 2.62 17.31
N PHE A 278 1.15 2.83 16.05
CA PHE A 278 -0.24 3.09 15.66
C PHE A 278 -0.94 1.86 15.08
N ASN A 279 -0.19 0.82 14.70
CA ASN A 279 -0.71 -0.42 14.09
C ASN A 279 -1.38 -1.34 15.12
N LEU A 280 -0.80 -1.49 16.31
CA LEU A 280 -1.38 -2.31 17.38
C LEU A 280 -2.34 -1.48 18.23
N GLY A 281 -3.65 -1.60 17.97
CA GLY A 281 -4.65 -0.68 18.53
C GLY A 281 -4.78 -0.65 20.07
N SER A 282 -4.42 -1.73 20.76
CA SER A 282 -4.32 -1.75 22.23
C SER A 282 -3.16 -0.88 22.73
N TYR A 283 -1.97 -1.07 22.15
CA TYR A 283 -0.77 -0.29 22.43
C TYR A 283 -0.98 1.19 22.11
N ALA A 284 -1.54 1.49 20.93
CA ALA A 284 -1.79 2.84 20.45
C ALA A 284 -2.68 3.64 21.42
N ARG A 285 -3.79 3.04 21.88
CA ARG A 285 -4.68 3.66 22.87
C ARG A 285 -4.01 3.82 24.24
N GLY A 286 -3.26 2.81 24.70
CA GLY A 286 -2.56 2.85 25.99
C GLY A 286 -1.45 3.91 26.09
N HIS A 287 -0.82 4.25 24.97
CA HIS A 287 0.32 5.18 24.91
C HIS A 287 -0.01 6.52 24.22
N GLY A 288 -1.29 6.80 23.96
CA GLY A 288 -1.76 8.09 23.43
C GLY A 288 -1.54 8.32 21.92
N TYR A 289 -1.14 7.30 21.15
CA TYR A 289 -0.98 7.37 19.70
C TYR A 289 -2.34 7.43 18.99
N LYS A 290 -2.84 8.66 18.79
CA LYS A 290 -4.13 8.94 18.15
C LYS A 290 -4.04 8.74 16.64
N THR A 291 -4.86 7.84 16.08
CA THR A 291 -4.98 7.61 14.63
C THR A 291 -6.44 7.45 14.22
N LEU A 292 -6.73 7.82 12.97
CA LEU A 292 -8.00 7.59 12.28
C LEU A 292 -7.94 6.41 11.28
N TRP A 293 -6.75 5.83 11.07
CA TRP A 293 -6.48 4.89 9.97
C TRP A 293 -5.80 3.58 10.40
N GLY A 294 -4.98 3.59 11.46
CA GLY A 294 -4.24 2.42 11.94
C GLY A 294 -5.08 1.41 12.74
N SER A 295 -4.48 0.77 13.73
CA SER A 295 -5.11 -0.23 14.63
C SER A 295 -5.52 -1.59 14.02
N TRP A 296 -4.94 -1.99 12.87
CA TRP A 296 -5.28 -3.26 12.20
C TRP A 296 -4.54 -4.52 12.70
N GLY A 297 -3.40 -4.36 13.39
CA GLY A 297 -2.60 -5.48 13.88
C GLY A 297 -1.97 -6.37 12.78
N LEU A 298 -1.71 -5.81 11.59
CA LEU A 298 -0.99 -6.50 10.51
C LEU A 298 0.53 -6.47 10.78
N LEU A 299 1.32 -7.31 10.09
CA LEU A 299 2.78 -7.14 10.12
C LEU A 299 3.14 -5.82 9.41
N PRO A 300 3.96 -4.92 10.00
CA PRO A 300 4.22 -3.59 9.43
C PRO A 300 4.73 -3.57 7.97
N LEU A 301 5.47 -4.60 7.54
CA LEU A 301 5.94 -4.76 6.16
C LEU A 301 4.81 -5.07 5.15
N GLN A 302 3.59 -5.37 5.60
CA GLN A 302 2.42 -5.53 4.72
C GLN A 302 1.90 -4.20 4.15
N TYR A 303 2.16 -3.08 4.83
CA TYR A 303 1.87 -1.75 4.28
C TYR A 303 2.87 -1.40 3.17
N MET A 304 2.38 -0.69 2.16
CA MET A 304 3.05 -0.44 0.89
C MET A 304 3.01 1.04 0.52
N THR A 305 4.15 1.72 0.62
CA THR A 305 4.24 3.18 0.55
C THR A 305 4.47 3.73 -0.86
N MET A 306 4.13 5.01 -1.05
CA MET A 306 4.39 5.75 -2.29
C MET A 306 5.88 6.09 -2.47
N PHE A 307 6.57 6.35 -1.36
CA PHE A 307 8.01 6.65 -1.32
C PHE A 307 8.69 5.91 -0.15
N PRO A 308 10.02 5.68 -0.19
CA PRO A 308 10.74 4.93 0.84
C PRO A 308 11.03 5.76 2.11
N HIS A 309 10.00 6.43 2.64
CA HIS A 309 10.12 7.30 3.82
C HIS A 309 9.88 6.59 5.16
N THR A 310 9.23 5.43 5.16
CA THR A 310 8.85 4.67 6.37
C THR A 310 9.41 3.24 6.29
N PRO A 311 10.63 2.97 6.79
CA PRO A 311 11.28 1.66 6.65
C PRO A 311 10.62 0.53 7.45
N ASP A 312 9.66 0.84 8.32
CA ASP A 312 8.76 -0.15 8.93
C ASP A 312 7.81 -0.81 7.92
N ASN A 313 7.67 -0.23 6.72
CA ASN A 313 6.77 -0.67 5.67
C ASN A 313 7.54 -1.05 4.41
N SER A 314 6.90 -1.82 3.52
CA SER A 314 7.45 -2.08 2.19
C SER A 314 7.33 -0.82 1.33
N PHE A 315 8.37 -0.45 0.59
CA PHE A 315 8.28 0.59 -0.42
C PHE A 315 7.71 -0.02 -1.71
N LEU A 316 6.51 0.35 -2.13
CA LEU A 316 5.95 -0.12 -3.41
C LEU A 316 6.33 0.84 -4.55
N GLY A 317 6.13 2.14 -4.36
CA GLY A 317 6.40 3.15 -5.37
C GLY A 317 5.46 3.08 -6.57
N PHE A 318 5.93 3.61 -7.70
CA PHE A 318 5.26 3.72 -8.99
C PHE A 318 6.34 3.86 -10.07
N VAL A 319 5.96 4.11 -11.33
CA VAL A 319 6.89 4.40 -12.44
C VAL A 319 6.73 5.84 -12.92
N SER A 320 7.83 6.55 -13.19
CA SER A 320 7.78 7.88 -13.81
C SER A 320 7.26 7.78 -15.25
N GLU A 321 6.19 8.51 -15.60
CA GLU A 321 5.68 8.57 -16.98
C GLU A 321 6.49 9.59 -17.79
N GLU A 322 7.71 9.20 -18.14
CA GLU A 322 8.60 10.00 -19.00
C GLU A 322 8.13 10.01 -20.46
N ALA A 323 8.57 11.04 -21.19
CA ALA A 323 8.37 11.19 -22.62
C ALA A 323 8.66 9.89 -23.40
N VAL A 324 7.76 9.49 -24.29
CA VAL A 324 8.11 8.57 -25.38
C VAL A 324 9.21 9.25 -26.22
N ARG A 325 10.27 8.51 -26.55
CA ARG A 325 11.37 8.91 -27.46
C ARG A 325 11.11 8.39 -28.87
N GLU A 326 9.89 8.58 -29.37
CA GLU A 326 9.63 8.32 -30.80
C GLU A 326 10.41 9.33 -31.63
N GLU A 327 11.24 8.80 -32.53
CA GLU A 327 11.79 9.48 -33.70
C GLU A 327 12.49 10.84 -33.45
N VAL A 328 13.51 10.81 -32.59
CA VAL A 328 14.74 11.58 -32.85
C VAL A 328 15.88 10.58 -32.95
N ARG A 329 16.53 10.50 -34.12
CA ARG A 329 17.71 9.64 -34.31
C ARG A 329 18.87 10.20 -33.49
N GLU A 330 19.77 9.34 -33.01
CA GLU A 330 20.99 9.82 -32.31
C GLU A 330 21.89 10.68 -33.24
N GLU A 331 21.67 10.59 -34.54
CA GLU A 331 22.29 11.38 -35.61
C GLU A 331 21.64 12.76 -35.85
N GLU A 332 20.45 13.03 -35.29
CA GLU A 332 19.70 14.30 -35.43
C GLU A 332 19.75 15.15 -34.13
N LEU A 333 20.51 14.70 -33.14
CA LEU A 333 20.69 15.37 -31.84
C LEU A 333 21.70 16.52 -31.94
N GLU A 334 21.33 17.56 -32.68
CA GLU A 334 22.01 18.86 -32.64
C GLU A 334 22.09 19.39 -31.19
N PRO A 335 23.23 19.95 -30.73
CA PRO A 335 23.46 20.27 -29.31
C PRO A 335 22.43 21.21 -28.67
N ASP A 336 21.82 22.11 -29.44
CA ASP A 336 20.81 23.06 -28.95
C ASP A 336 19.47 22.39 -28.55
N THR A 337 19.21 21.13 -28.92
CA THR A 337 17.91 20.46 -28.68
C THR A 337 17.54 20.27 -27.20
N TYR A 338 18.50 20.35 -26.27
CA TYR A 338 18.24 20.32 -24.81
C TYR A 338 17.88 21.69 -24.21
N ARG A 339 17.84 22.76 -25.01
CA ARG A 339 17.61 24.14 -24.55
C ARG A 339 16.15 24.35 -24.11
N LYS A 340 15.91 24.17 -22.82
CA LYS A 340 14.63 24.49 -22.15
C LYS A 340 14.20 25.94 -22.38
N ASP A 341 12.91 26.13 -22.58
CA ASP A 341 12.28 27.45 -22.58
C ASP A 341 12.38 28.11 -21.19
N ARG A 342 12.35 29.44 -21.13
CA ARG A 342 12.19 30.22 -19.88
C ARG A 342 10.75 30.14 -19.33
N ILE A 343 10.25 28.92 -19.16
CA ILE A 343 8.92 28.60 -18.62
C ILE A 343 9.06 27.95 -17.23
N ALA A 344 8.28 28.46 -16.27
CA ALA A 344 7.99 27.82 -15.00
C ALA A 344 6.59 27.20 -15.04
N VAL A 345 6.41 25.99 -14.50
CA VAL A 345 5.09 25.33 -14.40
C VAL A 345 4.77 25.07 -12.93
N VAL A 346 3.66 25.61 -12.43
CA VAL A 346 3.32 25.56 -11.00
C VAL A 346 2.56 24.28 -10.64
N TYR A 347 3.02 23.62 -9.58
CA TYR A 347 2.46 22.40 -9.03
C TYR A 347 1.33 22.70 -8.03
N GLY A 348 0.14 22.95 -8.56
CA GLY A 348 -1.10 23.01 -7.80
C GLY A 348 -2.31 23.07 -8.72
N LYS A 349 -3.10 21.98 -8.79
CA LYS A 349 -4.24 21.84 -9.74
C LYS A 349 -5.57 22.42 -9.24
N GLN A 350 -5.62 22.90 -7.99
CA GLN A 350 -6.81 23.47 -7.36
C GLN A 350 -6.49 24.85 -6.77
N ASP A 351 -7.42 25.79 -6.94
CA ASP A 351 -7.32 27.18 -6.47
C ASP A 351 -6.92 27.31 -4.98
N SER A 352 -7.45 26.43 -4.13
CA SER A 352 -7.13 26.32 -2.70
C SER A 352 -5.63 26.14 -2.39
N MET A 353 -4.84 25.58 -3.32
CA MET A 353 -3.40 25.37 -3.17
C MET A 353 -2.58 26.65 -3.35
N TRP A 354 -3.16 27.67 -4.02
CA TRP A 354 -2.53 28.95 -4.34
C TRP A 354 -2.76 30.03 -3.27
N LYS A 355 -3.64 29.76 -2.28
CA LYS A 355 -3.97 30.71 -1.22
C LYS A 355 -2.72 31.11 -0.43
N GLY A 356 -2.40 32.41 -0.46
CA GLY A 356 -1.22 32.97 0.21
C GLY A 356 0.11 32.63 -0.48
N LYS A 357 0.11 32.36 -1.80
CA LYS A 357 1.32 32.03 -2.58
C LYS A 357 1.70 33.09 -3.62
N SER A 358 0.87 34.13 -3.80
CA SER A 358 1.05 35.14 -4.86
C SER A 358 2.45 35.75 -4.87
N GLU A 359 2.94 36.26 -3.73
CA GLU A 359 4.25 36.90 -3.61
C GLU A 359 5.44 35.96 -3.90
N TYR A 360 5.29 34.65 -3.64
CA TYR A 360 6.31 33.65 -3.94
C TYR A 360 6.38 33.36 -5.44
N VAL A 361 5.23 33.26 -6.10
CA VAL A 361 5.14 33.00 -7.55
C VAL A 361 5.44 34.26 -8.36
N GLU A 362 5.14 35.44 -7.82
CA GLU A 362 5.50 36.76 -8.38
C GLU A 362 7.01 36.89 -8.58
N VAL A 363 7.82 36.58 -7.56
CA VAL A 363 9.30 36.59 -7.64
C VAL A 363 9.84 35.60 -8.70
N ILE A 364 9.11 34.52 -8.99
CA ILE A 364 9.47 33.58 -10.06
C ILE A 364 9.10 34.17 -11.44
N SER A 365 7.97 34.87 -11.52
CA SER A 365 7.49 35.53 -12.76
C SER A 365 8.35 36.71 -13.21
N GLU A 366 9.17 37.28 -12.32
CA GLU A 366 10.22 38.28 -12.68
C GLU A 366 11.25 37.73 -13.70
N GLU A 367 11.44 36.41 -13.76
CA GLU A 367 12.52 35.75 -14.52
C GLU A 367 12.03 34.71 -15.55
N LEU A 368 10.78 34.24 -15.42
CA LEU A 368 10.20 33.09 -16.15
C LEU A 368 8.71 33.29 -16.51
N GLU A 369 8.30 32.92 -17.73
CA GLU A 369 6.88 32.83 -18.10
C GLU A 369 6.21 31.74 -17.24
N THR A 370 5.23 32.11 -16.41
CA THR A 370 4.74 31.23 -15.34
C THR A 370 3.36 30.65 -15.67
N HIS A 371 3.32 29.32 -15.83
CA HIS A 371 2.20 28.53 -16.31
C HIS A 371 1.50 27.76 -15.17
N ALA A 372 0.20 27.54 -15.29
CA ALA A 372 -0.61 26.77 -14.36
C ALA A 372 -1.49 25.72 -15.07
N THR A 373 -1.90 24.69 -14.32
CA THR A 373 -2.87 23.67 -14.77
C THR A 373 -4.02 23.52 -13.76
N VAL A 374 -4.66 24.65 -13.45
CA VAL A 374 -5.67 24.77 -12.39
C VAL A 374 -7.07 24.53 -12.95
N TYR A 375 -7.84 23.67 -12.29
CA TYR A 375 -9.26 23.53 -12.54
C TYR A 375 -10.01 24.83 -12.25
N GLN A 376 -10.70 25.37 -13.27
CA GLN A 376 -11.60 26.51 -13.15
C GLN A 376 -13.03 26.02 -13.41
N ALA A 377 -13.95 26.34 -12.49
CA ALA A 377 -15.36 26.03 -12.66
C ALA A 377 -15.99 26.95 -13.74
N PRO A 378 -16.84 26.44 -14.65
CA PRO A 378 -17.52 27.28 -15.63
C PRO A 378 -18.29 28.43 -14.97
N GLY A 379 -18.09 29.65 -15.49
CA GLY A 379 -18.75 30.87 -14.98
C GLY A 379 -18.13 31.48 -13.71
N LEU A 380 -17.10 30.87 -13.12
CA LEU A 380 -16.40 31.43 -11.95
C LEU A 380 -15.15 32.22 -12.38
N ALA A 381 -14.92 33.37 -11.75
CA ALA A 381 -13.68 34.13 -11.91
C ALA A 381 -12.47 33.34 -11.38
N SER A 382 -11.30 33.58 -11.97
CA SER A 382 -10.03 33.00 -11.50
C SER A 382 -9.46 33.84 -10.36
N ASN A 383 -9.02 33.20 -9.26
CA ASN A 383 -8.28 33.88 -8.20
C ASN A 383 -6.75 33.85 -8.43
N LEU A 384 -6.30 33.31 -9.57
CA LEU A 384 -4.88 33.31 -9.96
C LEU A 384 -4.44 34.74 -10.35
N PRO A 385 -3.21 35.17 -10.00
CA PRO A 385 -2.66 36.44 -10.47
C PRO A 385 -2.68 36.55 -12.00
N SER A 386 -2.85 37.77 -12.51
CA SER A 386 -3.00 38.05 -13.95
C SER A 386 -1.79 37.68 -14.81
N PHE A 387 -0.61 37.55 -14.20
CA PHE A 387 0.62 37.08 -14.85
C PHE A 387 0.70 35.54 -15.00
N ILE A 388 -0.26 34.79 -14.45
CA ILE A 388 -0.30 33.32 -14.55
C ILE A 388 -1.04 32.86 -15.80
N ARG A 389 -0.31 32.19 -16.69
CA ARG A 389 -0.90 31.53 -17.86
C ARG A 389 -1.54 30.20 -17.47
N ASN A 390 -2.83 30.20 -17.12
CA ASN A 390 -3.55 28.96 -16.83
C ASN A 390 -3.95 28.21 -18.10
N HIS A 391 -3.64 26.92 -18.17
CA HIS A 391 -4.01 26.00 -19.26
C HIS A 391 -5.23 25.12 -18.92
N GLY A 392 -5.81 25.28 -17.74
CA GLY A 392 -6.87 24.39 -17.23
C GLY A 392 -6.33 23.00 -16.87
N LEU A 393 -7.22 22.01 -16.78
CA LEU A 393 -6.80 20.62 -16.62
C LEU A 393 -6.36 20.03 -17.96
N LEU A 394 -5.05 19.88 -18.14
CA LEU A 394 -4.47 19.20 -19.29
C LEU A 394 -4.61 17.67 -19.17
N THR A 395 -4.72 16.99 -20.32
CA THR A 395 -4.47 15.55 -20.43
C THR A 395 -3.01 15.25 -20.06
N GLN A 396 -2.70 14.04 -19.60
CA GLN A 396 -1.33 13.69 -19.20
C GLN A 396 -0.33 13.93 -20.33
N GLU A 397 -0.69 13.61 -21.57
CA GLU A 397 0.17 13.88 -22.73
C GLU A 397 0.47 15.37 -22.91
N HIS A 398 -0.54 16.25 -22.88
CA HIS A 398 -0.34 17.70 -23.00
C HIS A 398 0.45 18.26 -21.80
N PHE A 399 0.26 17.71 -20.61
CA PHE A 399 1.04 18.07 -19.42
C PHE A 399 2.52 17.68 -19.57
N LEU A 400 2.81 16.46 -20.06
CA LEU A 400 4.18 16.01 -20.36
C LEU A 400 4.81 16.80 -21.52
N ARG A 401 4.04 17.20 -22.55
CA ARG A 401 4.50 18.12 -23.61
C ARG A 401 4.87 19.50 -23.05
N LEU A 402 4.13 20.02 -22.07
CA LEU A 402 4.46 21.27 -21.37
C LEU A 402 5.73 21.13 -20.51
N LEU A 403 5.86 20.05 -19.73
CA LEU A 403 7.06 19.77 -18.92
C LEU A 403 8.31 19.47 -19.77
N ARG A 404 8.17 18.85 -20.95
CA ARG A 404 9.28 18.71 -21.93
C ARG A 404 9.93 20.07 -22.23
N ARG A 405 9.13 21.14 -22.35
CA ARG A 405 9.59 22.50 -22.66
C ARG A 405 10.08 23.29 -21.43
N ALA A 406 9.42 23.12 -20.28
CA ALA A 406 9.66 23.91 -19.08
C ALA A 406 11.07 23.71 -18.47
N LYS A 407 11.65 24.80 -17.94
CA LYS A 407 12.90 24.79 -17.18
C LYS A 407 12.67 24.45 -15.70
N VAL A 408 11.58 24.96 -15.11
CA VAL A 408 11.31 24.86 -13.67
C VAL A 408 9.91 24.30 -13.40
N PHE A 409 9.81 23.36 -12.46
CA PHE A 409 8.56 22.91 -11.86
C PHE A 409 8.48 23.45 -10.43
N VAL A 410 7.41 24.18 -10.09
CA VAL A 410 7.35 25.02 -8.89
C VAL A 410 6.37 24.46 -7.87
N GLY A 411 6.88 23.92 -6.77
CA GLY A 411 6.09 23.47 -5.62
C GLY A 411 5.54 24.64 -4.80
N LEU A 412 4.25 24.58 -4.45
CA LEU A 412 3.55 25.56 -3.60
C LEU A 412 3.57 25.20 -2.09
N GLY A 413 4.00 23.98 -1.76
CA GLY A 413 3.97 23.40 -0.41
C GLY A 413 2.88 22.34 -0.21
N PHE A 414 1.93 22.23 -1.13
CA PHE A 414 0.92 21.18 -1.19
C PHE A 414 0.58 20.89 -2.67
N PRO A 415 0.27 19.63 -3.07
CA PRO A 415 0.25 18.41 -2.27
C PRO A 415 1.65 17.91 -1.89
N TYR A 416 1.76 17.21 -0.77
CA TYR A 416 3.00 16.55 -0.34
C TYR A 416 3.22 15.24 -1.11
N GLU A 417 4.48 14.90 -1.39
CA GLU A 417 4.91 13.53 -1.76
C GLU A 417 4.06 12.87 -2.87
N GLY A 418 3.70 13.65 -3.91
CA GLY A 418 3.01 13.15 -5.11
C GLY A 418 3.97 12.84 -6.28
N PRO A 419 3.51 12.18 -7.35
CA PRO A 419 4.38 11.70 -8.43
C PRO A 419 4.90 12.79 -9.38
N ALA A 420 4.16 13.90 -9.55
CA ALA A 420 4.42 14.88 -10.61
C ALA A 420 5.82 15.54 -10.57
N PRO A 421 6.45 15.82 -9.40
CA PRO A 421 7.84 16.26 -9.36
C PRO A 421 8.84 15.23 -9.92
N ILE A 422 8.59 13.93 -9.75
CA ILE A 422 9.42 12.87 -10.34
C ILE A 422 9.24 12.84 -11.87
N GLU A 423 8.01 12.98 -12.36
CA GLU A 423 7.72 13.10 -13.80
C GLU A 423 8.38 14.36 -14.41
N ALA A 424 8.40 15.48 -13.69
CA ALA A 424 9.05 16.71 -14.12
C ALA A 424 10.59 16.60 -14.18
N ILE A 425 11.23 15.97 -13.18
CA ILE A 425 12.68 15.73 -13.15
C ILE A 425 13.09 14.71 -14.23
N ALA A 426 12.27 13.69 -14.47
CA ALA A 426 12.42 12.74 -15.58
C ALA A 426 12.31 13.39 -16.97
N LEU A 427 11.73 14.59 -17.06
CA LEU A 427 11.69 15.43 -18.26
C LEU A 427 12.73 16.57 -18.25
N GLY A 428 13.65 16.60 -17.28
CA GLY A 428 14.71 17.61 -17.18
C GLY A 428 14.24 18.99 -16.70
N CYS A 429 13.08 19.09 -16.04
CA CYS A 429 12.75 20.27 -15.24
C CYS A 429 13.56 20.25 -13.94
N VAL A 430 13.92 21.42 -13.43
CA VAL A 430 14.37 21.56 -12.04
C VAL A 430 13.16 21.74 -11.13
N PHE A 431 13.06 20.94 -10.07
CA PHE A 431 12.00 21.08 -9.08
C PHE A 431 12.40 22.08 -7.98
N LEU A 432 11.79 23.26 -7.99
CA LEU A 432 11.90 24.26 -6.93
C LEU A 432 10.79 23.99 -5.91
N GLN A 433 11.13 23.72 -4.64
CA GLN A 433 10.17 23.36 -3.61
C GLN A 433 10.36 24.15 -2.30
N PRO A 434 9.29 24.32 -1.48
CA PRO A 434 9.42 24.92 -0.17
C PRO A 434 10.12 23.99 0.83
N ARG A 435 10.95 24.60 1.68
CA ARG A 435 11.38 24.11 2.99
C ARG A 435 10.22 24.24 3.98
N PHE A 436 10.16 23.36 4.97
CA PHE A 436 9.29 23.48 6.13
C PHE A 436 10.14 23.55 7.40
N ASP A 437 10.15 24.72 8.04
CA ASP A 437 10.77 24.96 9.32
C ASP A 437 9.75 25.70 10.23
N PRO A 438 9.24 25.09 11.30
CA PRO A 438 9.48 23.70 11.72
C PRO A 438 8.92 22.67 10.71
N PRO A 439 9.52 21.45 10.63
CA PRO A 439 9.00 20.35 9.83
C PRO A 439 7.52 20.02 10.12
N HIS A 440 6.73 19.69 9.09
CA HIS A 440 5.34 19.31 9.28
C HIS A 440 5.21 17.87 9.80
N SER A 441 4.27 17.63 10.73
CA SER A 441 3.96 16.33 11.35
C SER A 441 2.45 16.18 11.62
N SER A 442 2.05 15.04 12.19
CA SER A 442 0.73 14.77 12.77
C SER A 442 0.22 15.84 13.73
N ASP A 443 1.14 16.56 14.38
CA ASP A 443 0.85 17.36 15.58
C ASP A 443 0.64 18.83 15.21
N ASN A 444 1.41 19.34 14.25
CA ASN A 444 1.37 20.73 13.80
C ASN A 444 0.63 20.94 12.45
N ASN A 445 0.37 19.90 11.65
CA ASN A 445 -0.21 20.05 10.31
C ASN A 445 -1.55 19.33 10.14
N HIS A 446 -2.58 20.07 9.67
CA HIS A 446 -3.94 19.54 9.53
C HIS A 446 -4.05 18.34 8.59
N PHE A 447 -3.22 18.26 7.54
CA PHE A 447 -3.26 17.12 6.61
C PHE A 447 -2.69 15.83 7.21
N TYR A 448 -1.69 15.94 8.09
CA TYR A 448 -1.07 14.78 8.75
C TYR A 448 -1.81 14.36 10.03
N ARG A 449 -2.67 15.22 10.60
CA ARG A 449 -3.46 14.94 11.79
C ARG A 449 -4.22 13.61 11.68
N GLY A 450 -3.91 12.68 12.59
CA GLY A 450 -4.55 11.37 12.67
C GLY A 450 -4.02 10.32 11.68
N LYS A 451 -3.04 10.65 10.80
CA LYS A 451 -2.28 9.62 10.07
C LYS A 451 -1.49 8.75 11.05
N PRO A 452 -1.26 7.46 10.75
CA PRO A 452 -0.68 6.49 11.70
C PRO A 452 0.87 6.55 11.74
N THR A 453 1.43 7.76 11.84
CA THR A 453 2.89 7.99 11.77
C THR A 453 3.28 9.28 12.48
N THR A 454 4.41 9.26 13.21
CA THR A 454 5.07 10.42 13.82
C THR A 454 6.04 11.14 12.87
N ARG A 455 6.14 10.67 11.62
CA ARG A 455 7.11 11.15 10.63
C ARG A 455 6.98 12.65 10.37
N GLN A 456 8.12 13.34 10.49
CA GLN A 456 8.27 14.76 10.20
C GLN A 456 8.80 14.97 8.77
N ILE A 457 8.28 15.98 8.06
CA ILE A 457 8.71 16.34 6.70
C ILE A 457 9.33 17.75 6.63
N SER A 458 10.54 17.83 6.07
CA SER A 458 11.36 19.04 5.97
C SER A 458 11.11 19.89 4.72
N SER A 459 10.33 19.36 3.77
CA SER A 459 10.07 19.96 2.45
C SER A 459 8.81 19.34 1.85
N GLN A 460 8.29 19.92 0.75
CA GLN A 460 7.09 19.39 0.07
C GLN A 460 7.28 17.94 -0.43
N HIS A 461 8.50 17.56 -0.80
CA HIS A 461 8.83 16.23 -1.29
C HIS A 461 10.17 15.73 -0.72
N PRO A 462 10.20 15.23 0.53
CA PRO A 462 11.43 14.84 1.23
C PRO A 462 12.25 13.74 0.54
N TYR A 463 11.63 12.90 -0.30
CA TYR A 463 12.38 11.97 -1.16
C TYR A 463 13.23 12.72 -2.21
N ALA A 464 12.62 13.63 -2.99
CA ALA A 464 13.33 14.43 -3.99
C ALA A 464 14.43 15.29 -3.34
N GLU A 465 14.18 15.82 -2.15
CA GLU A 465 15.19 16.54 -1.35
C GLU A 465 16.42 15.68 -1.01
N LYS A 466 16.23 14.40 -0.65
CA LYS A 466 17.26 13.58 0.02
C LYS A 466 17.90 12.50 -0.84
N PHE A 467 17.22 12.08 -1.92
CA PHE A 467 17.67 11.01 -2.83
C PHE A 467 17.92 11.52 -4.25
N ILE A 468 17.58 12.78 -4.56
CA ILE A 468 17.90 13.43 -5.84
C ILE A 468 18.75 14.68 -5.58
N GLY A 469 18.23 15.67 -4.84
CA GLY A 469 18.97 16.87 -4.47
C GLY A 469 19.36 17.78 -5.64
N LYS A 470 20.32 18.67 -5.42
CA LYS A 470 20.86 19.56 -6.46
C LYS A 470 21.70 18.76 -7.48
N PRO A 471 21.67 19.09 -8.78
CA PRO A 471 21.08 20.30 -9.36
C PRO A 471 19.57 20.21 -9.66
N HIS A 472 18.99 19.01 -9.67
CA HIS A 472 17.61 18.75 -10.08
C HIS A 472 16.54 19.27 -9.10
N VAL A 473 16.87 19.43 -7.81
CA VAL A 473 15.94 19.79 -6.74
C VAL A 473 16.52 20.90 -5.87
N TRP A 474 15.75 21.97 -5.68
CA TRP A 474 16.13 23.14 -4.89
C TRP A 474 15.09 23.39 -3.80
N THR A 475 15.49 23.26 -2.53
CA THR A 475 14.61 23.48 -1.37
C THR A 475 14.86 24.87 -0.77
N VAL A 476 13.94 25.81 -1.00
CA VAL A 476 14.04 27.23 -0.60
C VAL A 476 13.08 27.60 0.53
N ASP A 477 13.43 28.62 1.31
CA ASP A 477 12.47 29.34 2.15
C ASP A 477 11.62 30.27 1.27
N VAL A 478 10.34 29.93 1.09
CA VAL A 478 9.41 30.71 0.26
C VAL A 478 8.94 32.02 0.88
N THR A 479 9.27 32.29 2.14
CA THR A 479 9.06 33.61 2.77
C THR A 479 10.21 34.56 2.46
N ASN A 480 11.40 34.02 2.18
CA ASN A 480 12.59 34.79 1.83
C ASN A 480 12.67 35.01 0.31
N LYS A 481 12.16 36.17 -0.14
CA LYS A 481 12.20 36.58 -1.56
C LYS A 481 13.60 36.61 -2.18
N THR A 482 14.67 36.69 -1.36
CA THR A 482 16.06 36.62 -1.85
C THR A 482 16.49 35.18 -2.12
N ASP A 483 16.24 34.23 -1.20
CA ASP A 483 16.53 32.79 -1.40
C ASP A 483 15.82 32.27 -2.66
N VAL A 484 14.55 32.66 -2.86
CA VAL A 484 13.77 32.30 -4.07
C VAL A 484 14.40 32.89 -5.34
N ARG A 485 14.72 34.19 -5.36
CA ARG A 485 15.27 34.86 -6.56
C ARG A 485 16.67 34.34 -6.91
N GLU A 486 17.53 34.14 -5.91
CA GLU A 486 18.87 33.58 -6.11
C GLU A 486 18.82 32.13 -6.58
N ALA A 487 17.91 31.32 -6.05
CA ALA A 487 17.66 29.97 -6.54
C ALA A 487 17.20 29.96 -8.01
N VAL A 488 16.19 30.76 -8.37
CA VAL A 488 15.70 30.85 -9.76
C VAL A 488 16.82 31.28 -10.72
N ARG A 489 17.62 32.29 -10.34
CA ARG A 489 18.77 32.75 -11.12
C ARG A 489 19.85 31.68 -11.25
N ALA A 490 20.18 30.97 -10.19
CA ALA A 490 21.15 29.87 -10.27
C ALA A 490 20.64 28.73 -11.15
N ILE A 491 19.35 28.39 -11.06
CA ILE A 491 18.70 27.36 -11.90
C ILE A 491 18.74 27.73 -13.38
N LEU A 492 18.51 29.00 -13.73
CA LEU A 492 18.61 29.49 -15.11
C LEU A 492 20.01 29.29 -15.72
N HIS A 493 21.08 29.44 -14.93
CA HIS A 493 22.46 29.26 -15.36
C HIS A 493 22.99 27.82 -15.21
N THR A 494 22.21 26.90 -14.63
CA THR A 494 22.61 25.50 -14.42
C THR A 494 22.09 24.61 -15.56
N GLU A 495 22.95 23.87 -16.25
CA GLU A 495 22.54 22.77 -17.14
C GLU A 495 22.07 21.58 -16.30
N VAL A 496 20.90 21.01 -16.62
CA VAL A 496 20.32 19.88 -15.88
C VAL A 496 19.79 18.84 -16.87
N LYS A 497 20.37 17.64 -16.82
CA LYS A 497 19.98 16.52 -17.69
C LYS A 497 18.79 15.77 -17.10
N PRO A 498 17.82 15.29 -17.92
CA PRO A 498 16.70 14.49 -17.45
C PRO A 498 17.15 13.29 -16.61
N PHE A 499 16.45 13.01 -15.51
CA PHE A 499 16.85 11.97 -14.56
C PHE A 499 15.65 11.24 -13.94
N THR A 500 15.66 9.92 -14.00
CA THR A 500 14.69 9.04 -13.33
C THR A 500 15.46 8.10 -12.40
N PRO A 501 15.22 8.13 -11.07
CA PRO A 501 15.82 7.16 -10.16
C PRO A 501 15.41 5.74 -10.54
N ARG A 502 16.35 4.78 -10.52
CA ARG A 502 16.15 3.40 -11.02
C ARG A 502 14.88 2.73 -10.46
N GLU A 503 14.60 2.90 -9.18
CA GLU A 503 13.40 2.38 -8.49
C GLU A 503 12.05 2.95 -8.99
N PHE A 504 12.04 4.08 -9.70
CA PHE A 504 10.87 4.66 -10.38
C PHE A 504 10.87 4.40 -11.90
N THR A 505 11.63 3.41 -12.38
CA THR A 505 11.53 2.87 -13.75
C THR A 505 10.70 1.58 -13.77
N CYS A 506 10.17 1.18 -14.94
CA CYS A 506 9.50 -0.13 -15.09
C CYS A 506 10.40 -1.29 -14.60
N GLU A 507 11.70 -1.25 -14.89
CA GLU A 507 12.64 -2.30 -14.47
C GLU A 507 12.85 -2.34 -12.96
N GLY A 508 13.04 -1.18 -12.33
CA GLY A 508 13.16 -1.08 -10.88
C GLY A 508 11.88 -1.55 -10.17
N MET A 509 10.70 -1.25 -10.71
CA MET A 509 9.46 -1.75 -10.15
C MET A 509 9.29 -3.28 -10.37
N LEU A 510 9.62 -3.80 -11.56
CA LEU A 510 9.63 -5.26 -11.81
C LEU A 510 10.58 -5.99 -10.85
N GLU A 511 11.82 -5.51 -10.67
CA GLU A 511 12.82 -6.09 -9.79
C GLU A 511 12.33 -6.13 -8.33
N ARG A 512 11.82 -4.99 -7.84
CA ARG A 512 11.30 -4.82 -6.48
C ARG A 512 10.10 -5.73 -6.19
N VAL A 513 9.08 -5.68 -7.05
CA VAL A 513 7.84 -6.46 -6.88
C VAL A 513 8.10 -7.95 -7.07
N ARG A 514 9.02 -8.35 -7.96
CA ARG A 514 9.48 -9.74 -8.09
C ARG A 514 10.13 -10.25 -6.80
N GLY A 515 11.03 -9.48 -6.19
CA GLY A 515 11.65 -9.82 -4.91
C GLY A 515 10.61 -10.00 -3.81
N TYR A 516 9.64 -9.07 -3.69
CA TYR A 516 8.55 -9.19 -2.73
C TYR A 516 7.70 -10.45 -2.95
N ILE A 517 7.32 -10.78 -4.19
CA ILE A 517 6.48 -11.95 -4.48
C ILE A 517 7.23 -13.27 -4.28
N ALA A 518 8.54 -13.29 -4.55
CA ALA A 518 9.36 -14.47 -4.35
C ALA A 518 9.65 -14.76 -2.86
N HIS A 519 9.71 -13.72 -2.01
CA HIS A 519 10.30 -13.87 -0.66
C HIS A 519 9.49 -13.29 0.52
N GLN A 520 8.59 -12.31 0.35
CA GLN A 520 7.77 -11.78 1.46
C GLN A 520 6.58 -12.71 1.79
N ASN A 521 6.88 -13.83 2.45
CA ASN A 521 5.88 -14.79 2.93
C ASN A 521 5.50 -14.56 4.40
N PHE A 522 4.45 -13.77 4.63
CA PHE A 522 3.87 -13.54 5.96
C PHE A 522 2.94 -14.67 6.45
N CYS A 523 2.67 -15.70 5.62
CA CYS A 523 1.80 -16.82 5.97
C CYS A 523 2.55 -18.02 6.57
N SER A 524 3.89 -17.92 6.71
CA SER A 524 4.67 -18.89 7.48
C SER A 524 4.50 -18.66 8.98
N LYS A 525 4.62 -19.73 9.78
CA LYS A 525 4.82 -19.65 11.24
C LYS A 525 6.31 -19.60 11.64
N SER A 526 7.22 -19.70 10.67
CA SER A 526 8.66 -19.49 10.90
C SER A 526 8.97 -18.01 11.06
N LEU A 527 10.13 -17.72 11.66
CA LEU A 527 10.73 -16.39 11.58
C LEU A 527 11.01 -15.98 10.11
N PRO A 528 11.09 -14.68 9.80
CA PRO A 528 11.45 -14.20 8.47
C PRO A 528 12.87 -14.63 8.09
N THR A 529 13.03 -15.24 6.91
CA THR A 529 14.34 -15.63 6.34
C THR A 529 14.80 -14.71 5.20
N TRP A 530 14.00 -13.70 4.86
CA TRP A 530 14.31 -12.66 3.87
C TRP A 530 13.98 -11.27 4.43
N PRO A 531 14.87 -10.27 4.28
CA PRO A 531 16.24 -10.40 3.80
C PRO A 531 17.10 -11.33 4.69
N PRO A 532 18.16 -11.95 4.17
CA PRO A 532 18.94 -12.94 4.90
C PRO A 532 19.76 -12.31 6.05
N GLU A 533 20.08 -13.10 7.09
CA GLU A 533 20.84 -12.61 8.27
C GLU A 533 22.22 -12.03 7.89
N CYS A 534 22.85 -12.49 6.79
CA CYS A 534 24.11 -11.93 6.30
C CYS A 534 24.01 -10.45 5.87
N ALA A 535 22.80 -9.93 5.59
CA ALA A 535 22.56 -8.52 5.31
C ALA A 535 22.54 -7.64 6.57
N LEU A 536 22.42 -8.24 7.77
CA LEU A 536 22.32 -7.52 9.05
C LEU A 536 23.60 -6.76 9.39
N ARG A 537 23.48 -5.46 9.63
CA ARG A 537 24.49 -4.59 10.22
C ARG A 537 23.90 -4.00 11.50
N VAL A 538 24.52 -4.26 12.64
CA VAL A 538 23.94 -3.92 13.95
C VAL A 538 24.56 -2.62 14.47
N HIS A 539 23.71 -1.62 14.76
CA HIS A 539 24.16 -0.32 15.27
C HIS A 539 23.47 0.01 16.59
N LEU A 540 24.24 0.43 17.61
CA LEU A 540 23.67 0.97 18.85
C LEU A 540 23.54 2.51 18.72
N GLY A 541 22.32 2.99 18.49
CA GLY A 541 22.03 4.40 18.28
C GLY A 541 22.46 5.31 19.44
N PRO A 542 22.72 6.60 19.20
CA PRO A 542 22.77 7.61 20.28
C PRO A 542 21.42 7.72 21.01
N LEU A 543 21.42 8.39 22.17
CA LEU A 543 20.17 8.88 22.77
C LEU A 543 19.49 9.88 21.82
N GLY A 544 18.17 9.93 21.82
CA GLY A 544 17.38 10.81 20.95
C GLY A 544 17.47 10.48 19.45
N GLN A 545 17.82 9.24 19.06
CA GLN A 545 17.87 8.81 17.66
C GLN A 545 17.06 7.53 17.41
N SER A 546 16.27 7.54 16.33
CA SER A 546 15.50 6.39 15.85
C SER A 546 16.37 5.50 14.98
N CYS A 547 16.03 4.21 14.86
CA CYS A 547 16.80 3.29 14.02
C CYS A 547 16.75 3.68 12.53
N ALA A 548 15.63 4.24 12.06
CA ALA A 548 15.54 4.85 10.73
C ALA A 548 16.57 5.98 10.49
N ASN A 549 16.89 6.78 11.51
CA ASN A 549 17.91 7.84 11.42
C ASN A 549 19.34 7.30 11.61
N VAL A 550 19.54 6.33 12.51
CA VAL A 550 20.84 5.66 12.74
C VAL A 550 21.34 4.99 11.47
N CYS A 551 20.51 4.14 10.84
CA CYS A 551 20.90 3.46 9.62
C CYS A 551 21.15 4.45 8.47
N ARG A 552 20.28 5.45 8.27
CA ARG A 552 20.44 6.46 7.21
C ARG A 552 21.74 7.24 7.34
N ARG A 553 22.16 7.59 8.57
CA ARG A 553 23.46 8.26 8.84
C ARG A 553 24.68 7.36 8.56
N SER A 554 24.50 6.05 8.42
CA SER A 554 25.52 5.08 8.02
C SER A 554 25.43 4.66 6.55
N SER A 555 24.63 5.36 5.73
CA SER A 555 24.32 4.98 4.33
C SER A 555 23.66 3.61 4.20
N LEU A 556 22.83 3.24 5.19
CA LEU A 556 22.06 2.01 5.26
C LEU A 556 20.57 2.32 5.41
N VAL A 557 19.70 1.32 5.21
CA VAL A 557 18.28 1.39 5.57
C VAL A 557 18.01 0.53 6.80
N CYS A 558 17.07 0.92 7.65
CA CYS A 558 16.63 0.08 8.77
C CYS A 558 15.76 -1.08 8.25
N GLU A 559 15.92 -2.27 8.81
CA GLU A 559 15.27 -3.48 8.34
C GLU A 559 14.47 -4.17 9.45
N PRO A 560 13.15 -3.95 9.52
CA PRO A 560 12.34 -4.42 10.64
C PRO A 560 12.23 -5.95 10.71
N ALA A 561 12.37 -6.68 9.58
CA ALA A 561 12.34 -8.15 9.59
C ALA A 561 13.45 -8.75 10.46
N LEU A 562 14.60 -8.07 10.57
CA LEU A 562 15.80 -8.55 11.24
C LEU A 562 15.87 -8.19 12.74
N PHE A 563 14.90 -7.46 13.30
CA PHE A 563 14.86 -7.15 14.74
C PHE A 563 14.90 -8.39 15.64
N HIS A 564 14.36 -9.53 15.17
CA HIS A 564 14.31 -10.76 15.95
C HIS A 564 15.71 -11.32 16.27
N HIS A 565 16.70 -11.13 15.40
CA HIS A 565 18.12 -11.47 15.66
C HIS A 565 18.77 -10.60 16.75
N LEU A 566 18.13 -9.49 17.13
CA LEU A 566 18.61 -8.52 18.12
C LEU A 566 17.89 -8.62 19.46
N ASN A 567 16.80 -9.38 19.53
CA ASN A 567 15.95 -9.46 20.73
C ASN A 567 16.44 -10.50 21.75
N SER A 568 17.73 -10.45 22.11
CA SER A 568 18.32 -11.35 23.11
C SER A 568 19.51 -10.72 23.85
N PRO A 569 19.84 -11.12 25.08
CA PRO A 569 21.03 -10.63 25.80
C PRO A 569 22.34 -10.87 25.02
N ALA A 570 22.41 -11.97 24.26
CA ALA A 570 23.54 -12.28 23.40
C ALA A 570 23.78 -11.22 22.30
N ALA A 571 22.73 -10.55 21.81
CA ALA A 571 22.88 -9.49 20.82
C ALA A 571 23.64 -8.28 21.38
N PHE A 572 23.40 -7.91 22.63
CA PHE A 572 24.14 -6.87 23.35
C PHE A 572 25.59 -7.31 23.61
N ALA A 573 25.79 -8.56 24.05
CA ALA A 573 27.12 -9.13 24.29
C ALA A 573 28.02 -9.14 23.03
N ARG A 574 27.46 -9.41 21.83
CA ARG A 574 28.18 -9.31 20.54
C ARG A 574 28.76 -7.91 20.29
N LEU A 575 28.12 -6.85 20.81
CA LEU A 575 28.60 -5.47 20.74
C LEU A 575 29.46 -5.05 21.95
N LYS A 576 29.85 -6.01 22.81
CA LYS A 576 30.54 -5.78 24.10
C LYS A 576 29.75 -4.90 25.08
N ILE A 577 28.42 -4.85 24.94
CA ILE A 577 27.51 -4.14 25.85
C ILE A 577 27.16 -5.10 27.00
N GLY A 578 27.71 -4.85 28.19
CA GLY A 578 27.39 -5.64 29.38
C GLY A 578 26.14 -5.13 30.09
N CYS A 579 25.02 -5.83 29.95
CA CYS A 579 23.78 -5.60 30.70
C CYS A 579 23.98 -5.91 32.20
N SER A 580 23.58 -5.02 33.10
CA SER A 580 23.49 -5.32 34.54
C SER A 580 22.11 -5.86 34.93
N SER A 581 21.08 -5.59 34.12
CA SER A 581 19.76 -6.21 34.21
C SER A 581 19.14 -6.31 32.82
N THR A 582 18.19 -7.23 32.65
CA THR A 582 17.46 -7.47 31.39
C THR A 582 15.97 -7.55 31.68
N GLY A 583 15.16 -6.77 30.98
CA GLY A 583 13.70 -6.79 31.08
C GLY A 583 13.06 -7.18 29.75
N GLN A 584 11.87 -7.80 29.80
CA GLN A 584 11.07 -8.03 28.59
C GLN A 584 9.73 -7.31 28.75
N GLU A 585 9.43 -6.38 27.83
CA GLU A 585 8.29 -5.47 27.94
C GLU A 585 7.63 -5.20 26.58
N VAL A 586 6.36 -4.77 26.61
CA VAL A 586 5.61 -4.33 25.43
C VAL A 586 5.94 -2.86 25.16
N ASN A 587 7.01 -2.59 24.39
CA ASN A 587 7.47 -1.23 24.11
C ASN A 587 8.06 -1.11 22.70
N HIS A 588 7.50 -0.26 21.84
CA HIS A 588 7.95 -0.13 20.44
C HIS A 588 9.40 0.38 20.26
N LEU A 589 10.00 0.94 21.31
CA LEU A 589 11.38 1.40 21.29
C LEU A 589 12.40 0.26 21.45
N PHE A 590 11.97 -0.93 21.87
CA PHE A 590 12.85 -2.07 22.15
C PHE A 590 13.19 -2.86 20.86
N PRO A 591 14.34 -3.56 20.77
CA PRO A 591 15.36 -3.73 21.82
C PRO A 591 16.21 -2.48 22.06
N SER A 592 16.59 -2.25 23.32
CA SER A 592 17.21 -1.01 23.78
C SER A 592 18.22 -1.23 24.92
N TYR A 593 19.07 -0.23 25.16
CA TYR A 593 20.03 -0.16 26.26
C TYR A 593 19.93 1.19 26.98
N SER A 594 19.56 1.16 28.26
CA SER A 594 19.70 2.33 29.14
C SER A 594 21.15 2.43 29.61
N PRO A 595 21.86 3.55 29.40
CA PRO A 595 23.19 3.75 29.96
C PRO A 595 23.16 3.84 31.49
N TRP A 596 22.08 4.35 32.08
CA TRP A 596 21.87 4.39 33.52
C TRP A 596 21.30 3.07 34.01
N GLY A 597 21.89 2.50 35.07
CA GLY A 597 21.58 1.14 35.53
C GLY A 597 22.00 0.01 34.58
N ARG A 598 22.55 0.33 33.39
CA ARG A 598 23.01 -0.62 32.36
C ARG A 598 21.93 -1.66 32.00
N HIS A 599 20.68 -1.23 31.93
CA HIS A 599 19.53 -2.10 31.64
C HIS A 599 19.41 -2.38 30.14
N CYS A 600 19.11 -3.62 29.76
CA CYS A 600 18.84 -4.01 28.37
C CYS A 600 17.36 -4.44 28.22
N GLY A 601 16.58 -3.66 27.48
CA GLY A 601 15.17 -3.92 27.20
C GLY A 601 14.98 -4.84 25.99
N LEU A 602 14.14 -5.86 26.13
CA LEU A 602 13.77 -6.83 25.10
C LEU A 602 12.28 -6.73 24.79
N GLN A 603 11.92 -6.77 23.51
CA GLN A 603 10.54 -6.73 23.05
C GLN A 603 9.77 -7.98 23.51
N GLN A 604 8.56 -7.78 24.05
CA GLN A 604 7.60 -8.85 24.32
C GLN A 604 6.64 -9.08 23.14
N GLU A 605 6.28 -8.03 22.42
CA GLU A 605 5.28 -8.06 21.34
C GLU A 605 5.94 -7.82 19.96
N PRO A 606 6.10 -8.86 19.12
CA PRO A 606 6.75 -8.73 17.82
C PRO A 606 6.12 -7.70 16.87
N LEU A 607 4.82 -7.42 16.99
CA LEU A 607 4.14 -6.39 16.18
C LEU A 607 4.57 -4.95 16.50
N LEU A 608 5.36 -4.74 17.57
CA LEU A 608 5.89 -3.44 17.97
C LEU A 608 7.37 -3.23 17.64
N PHE A 609 8.07 -4.19 17.03
CA PHE A 609 9.42 -3.94 16.49
C PHE A 609 9.38 -2.77 15.48
N SER A 610 10.11 -1.69 15.76
CA SER A 610 9.94 -0.41 15.06
C SER A 610 11.25 0.28 14.71
N CYS A 611 11.44 0.62 13.43
CA CYS A 611 12.50 1.49 12.93
C CYS A 611 12.24 2.97 13.28
N ALA A 612 10.97 3.40 13.28
CA ALA A 612 10.51 4.66 13.86
C ALA A 612 10.57 4.65 15.40
N GLY A 613 10.36 5.81 16.03
CA GLY A 613 10.46 5.99 17.47
C GLY A 613 11.90 6.21 17.97
N SER A 614 12.06 7.18 18.87
CA SER A 614 13.32 7.55 19.52
C SER A 614 13.04 8.10 20.91
N ASP A 615 13.95 7.91 21.85
CA ASP A 615 13.82 8.35 23.23
C ASP A 615 15.14 8.96 23.75
N LEU A 616 15.03 9.91 24.67
CA LEU A 616 16.16 10.54 25.36
C LEU A 616 16.75 9.67 26.47
N SER A 617 15.99 8.68 26.98
CA SER A 617 16.41 7.84 28.09
C SER A 617 17.15 6.56 27.70
N GLN A 618 16.89 6.01 26.51
CA GLN A 618 17.44 4.73 26.07
C GLN A 618 18.07 4.78 24.66
N ARG A 619 19.18 4.05 24.49
CA ARG A 619 19.86 3.85 23.21
C ARG A 619 19.24 2.66 22.48
N ARG A 620 18.80 2.85 21.23
CA ARG A 620 18.12 1.79 20.46
C ARG A 620 19.12 0.84 19.79
N LEU A 621 18.84 -0.46 19.81
CA LEU A 621 19.65 -1.49 19.15
C LEU A 621 19.04 -1.79 17.77
N CYS A 622 19.72 -1.33 16.71
CA CYS A 622 19.10 -1.14 15.41
C CYS A 622 19.58 -2.17 14.36
N PRO A 623 18.65 -2.86 13.66
CA PRO A 623 18.95 -3.66 12.49
C PRO A 623 19.02 -2.76 11.26
N CYS A 624 20.20 -2.60 10.70
CA CYS A 624 20.41 -1.92 9.43
C CYS A 624 20.79 -2.94 8.35
N ARG A 625 20.56 -2.61 7.08
CA ARG A 625 21.05 -3.37 5.93
C ARG A 625 21.57 -2.46 4.82
N ALA A 626 22.45 -2.99 3.99
CA ALA A 626 22.79 -2.37 2.71
C ALA A 626 21.59 -2.43 1.74
N HIS A 627 21.63 -1.60 0.72
CA HIS A 627 20.67 -1.64 -0.38
C HIS A 627 21.35 -1.51 -1.74
N LEU A 628 20.65 -1.90 -2.80
CA LEU A 628 21.14 -1.75 -4.17
C LEU A 628 21.18 -0.27 -4.59
N PRO A 629 22.13 0.13 -5.46
CA PRO A 629 22.17 1.49 -6.01
C PRO A 629 20.87 1.85 -6.74
N GLY A 630 20.23 2.94 -6.32
CA GLY A 630 18.95 3.39 -6.87
C GLY A 630 17.76 2.46 -6.63
N GLN A 631 17.87 1.49 -5.69
CA GLN A 631 16.81 0.57 -5.31
C GLN A 631 16.91 0.25 -3.80
N VAL A 632 16.31 1.10 -2.97
CA VAL A 632 16.44 0.99 -1.50
C VAL A 632 15.68 -0.22 -0.93
N ALA A 633 14.65 -0.68 -1.64
CA ALA A 633 13.80 -1.81 -1.27
C ALA A 633 14.52 -3.16 -1.16
N LEU A 634 15.67 -3.33 -1.81
CA LEU A 634 16.38 -4.61 -1.93
C LEU A 634 17.83 -4.49 -1.44
N CYS A 635 18.32 -5.53 -0.77
CA CYS A 635 19.74 -5.68 -0.44
C CYS A 635 20.52 -6.33 -1.61
N PRO A 636 21.87 -6.34 -1.58
CA PRO A 636 22.67 -7.10 -2.53
C PRO A 636 22.31 -8.60 -2.55
N ASP A 637 22.06 -9.19 -1.39
CA ASP A 637 21.78 -10.62 -1.19
C ASP A 637 20.26 -10.96 -1.25
N CYS A 638 19.44 -10.16 -1.94
CA CYS A 638 17.97 -10.21 -1.87
C CYS A 638 17.25 -10.70 -3.15
N LEU A 639 17.98 -11.14 -4.18
CA LEU A 639 17.47 -11.47 -5.53
C LEU A 639 17.91 -12.87 -6.02
#